data_AF-A0A7V9HY99-F1
#
_entry.id   AF-A0A7V9HY99-F1
#
_cell.length_a   1.000
_cell.length_b   1.000
_cell.length_c   1.000
_cell.angle_alpha   90.00
_cell.angle_beta   90.00
_cell.angle_gamma   90.00
#
_symmetry.space_group_name_H-M   'P 1'
#
loop_
_entity.id
_entity.type
_entity.pdbx_description
1 polymer ?
#
loop_
_entity_poly.entity_id
_entity_poly.type
_entity_poly.pdbx_seq_one_letter_code
_entity_poly.pdbx_strand_id
1 'polypeptide(L)'
;MILNDHPAGYIQELQKELEALVRTSGLQGLQDKPGGIFLRRADIMPEADRILLHAVARVVIVTERGLLEDQLERLAVEEPLPAPFFPRLASQTYPEPTVALPELAFFNGLGGFNQGGREYVIVLGADQWTPAPWANIIANQSSFGFQVTENGAGYTWSVNSRENRLTPWSNDAVSDPPGEIIYLRDEDTGTVWSTTPAPIREAEPYTIRHGQGYSVFEHTSHGISQELLLFVPLEGSVKISLLRLRNRTERKRRLTITLFNELVLGTQRSTSAPYIITEIDNQTGAIFARNPFNNEFAHRVAFVTTNEKVSSATCDRKEFLGRNGTLSMPAALRRVSLAGRDGAGLDPCASIQVTIELAPREAREIVFLLGEGDSKQEAQELISRFTPPSAINEAFEAVLSYWDEMLGTVEIKTPDLAMDTMLNRWLLYQTVACRVWARSAFYQSGGAFGFRDQLQDVMALVYSKPSLSRDQILLAARHQFKEGDVQHWWHPPTGRGVRTRFSDDLLWLPFVTSFYINVTGDLSVLDEVVPFLETSLLGPEDHESYMQPVVSSELGTIFEHCIRALDRSLAVGPHGLPLMGGGDWNDGMNRIGHQGKGESVWVGWFLHNTLSNFSPFCDQRNEAARGDKYRSHMQSLKKALEEHGWDGDWYRRAYFDDGTPLGSVQNEECRIDSIVQSWGVI
;
A
#
# COMPACT_ATOMS: atom_id res chain seq x y z
N MET A 1 7.11 -21.87 26.27
CA MET A 1 8.31 -22.72 26.09
C MET A 1 9.09 -22.74 27.39
N ILE A 2 9.55 -23.91 27.83
CA ILE A 2 10.45 -24.12 28.97
C ILE A 2 11.69 -24.78 28.39
N LEU A 3 12.83 -24.09 28.48
CA LEU A 3 14.12 -24.61 28.02
C LEU A 3 14.92 -25.07 29.24
N ASN A 4 15.23 -26.36 29.28
CA ASN A 4 16.07 -26.94 30.31
C ASN A 4 17.55 -26.81 29.90
N ASP A 5 18.22 -25.80 30.45
CA ASP A 5 19.65 -25.53 30.25
C ASP A 5 20.57 -26.34 31.19
N HIS A 6 20.02 -27.22 32.04
CA HIS A 6 20.83 -28.00 32.98
C HIS A 6 21.74 -29.00 32.23
N PRO A 7 23.04 -29.10 32.59
CA PRO A 7 23.97 -30.03 31.96
C PRO A 7 23.48 -31.49 31.98
N ALA A 8 23.79 -32.24 30.93
CA ALA A 8 23.39 -33.65 30.81
C ALA A 8 24.02 -34.51 31.91
N GLY A 9 23.20 -34.95 32.87
CA GLY A 9 23.55 -35.97 33.86
C GLY A 9 22.93 -37.33 33.53
N TYR A 10 23.48 -38.42 34.08
CA TYR A 10 23.05 -39.79 33.79
C TYR A 10 21.57 -40.08 34.10
N ILE A 11 20.96 -39.34 35.04
CA ILE A 11 19.60 -39.65 35.56
C ILE A 11 18.50 -38.71 34.99
N GLN A 12 18.88 -37.60 34.33
CA GLN A 12 17.97 -36.58 33.77
C GLN A 12 16.84 -36.17 34.75
N GLU A 13 17.15 -36.03 36.04
CA GLU A 13 16.16 -35.85 37.12
C GLU A 13 15.29 -34.60 36.91
N LEU A 14 15.92 -33.45 36.65
CA LEU A 14 15.20 -32.19 36.42
C LEU A 14 14.23 -32.27 35.23
N GLN A 15 14.62 -32.96 34.16
CA GLN A 15 13.74 -33.13 33.00
C GLN A 15 12.48 -33.93 33.36
N LYS A 16 12.64 -35.02 34.14
CA LYS A 16 11.52 -35.84 34.60
C LYS A 16 10.60 -35.08 35.56
N GLU A 17 11.17 -34.25 36.43
CA GLU A 17 10.38 -33.38 37.33
C GLU A 17 9.58 -32.34 36.56
N LEU A 18 10.19 -31.68 35.57
CA LEU A 18 9.48 -30.74 34.69
C LEU A 18 8.34 -31.42 33.92
N GLU A 19 8.57 -32.62 33.40
CA GLU A 19 7.51 -33.41 32.75
C GLU A 19 6.40 -33.84 33.71
N ALA A 20 6.74 -34.14 34.97
CA ALA A 20 5.74 -34.45 36.00
C ALA A 20 4.91 -33.20 36.35
N LEU A 21 5.54 -32.04 36.49
CA LEU A 21 4.86 -30.76 36.73
C LEU A 21 3.91 -30.38 35.59
N VAL A 22 4.32 -30.54 34.33
CA VAL A 22 3.43 -30.31 33.18
C VAL A 22 2.23 -31.25 33.23
N ARG A 23 2.43 -32.53 33.56
CA ARG A 23 1.34 -33.51 33.69
C ARG A 23 0.38 -33.16 34.83
N THR A 24 0.88 -32.72 35.98
CA THR A 24 0.04 -32.40 37.15
C THR A 24 -0.59 -31.01 37.09
N SER A 25 -0.12 -30.11 36.22
CA SER A 25 -0.67 -28.75 36.04
C SER A 25 -2.08 -28.70 35.42
N GLY A 26 -2.61 -29.82 34.91
CA GLY A 26 -3.86 -29.85 34.16
C GLY A 26 -3.73 -29.36 32.70
N LEU A 27 -2.54 -28.93 32.28
CA LEU A 27 -2.26 -28.42 30.92
C LEU A 27 -1.70 -29.48 29.97
N GLN A 28 -1.71 -30.77 30.35
CA GLN A 28 -1.18 -31.87 29.54
C GLN A 28 -1.80 -31.93 28.13
N GLY A 29 -3.09 -31.61 28.00
CA GLY A 29 -3.79 -31.58 26.72
C GLY A 29 -3.28 -30.50 25.75
N LEU A 30 -2.48 -29.54 26.24
CA LEU A 30 -1.86 -28.45 25.48
C LEU A 30 -0.35 -28.66 25.28
N GLN A 31 0.21 -29.77 25.75
CA GLN A 31 1.63 -30.06 25.53
C GLN A 31 1.91 -30.19 24.04
N ASP A 32 2.95 -29.52 23.56
CA ASP A 32 3.38 -29.51 22.15
C ASP A 32 2.30 -29.05 21.16
N LYS A 33 1.34 -28.23 21.62
CA LYS A 33 0.31 -27.61 20.79
C LYS A 33 0.47 -26.09 20.73
N PRO A 34 0.05 -25.44 19.63
CA PRO A 34 -0.01 -23.99 19.55
C PRO A 34 -0.73 -23.36 20.75
N GLY A 35 -0.15 -22.32 21.34
CA GLY A 35 -0.65 -21.67 22.56
C GLY A 35 -0.40 -22.44 23.87
N GLY A 36 0.24 -23.61 23.81
CA GLY A 36 0.49 -24.48 24.95
C GLY A 36 1.93 -24.48 25.48
N ILE A 37 2.27 -25.55 26.20
CA ILE A 37 3.59 -25.72 26.83
C ILE A 37 4.46 -26.60 25.94
N PHE A 38 5.64 -26.07 25.61
CA PHE A 38 6.71 -26.81 24.95
C PHE A 38 7.84 -26.95 25.96
N LEU A 39 8.23 -28.19 26.29
CA LEU A 39 9.37 -28.48 27.15
C LEU A 39 10.49 -29.02 26.28
N ARG A 40 11.63 -28.33 26.25
CA ARG A 40 12.79 -28.68 25.41
C ARG A 40 14.06 -28.69 26.23
N ARG A 41 15.02 -29.49 25.80
CA ARG A 41 16.36 -29.57 26.37
C ARG A 41 17.33 -28.77 25.53
N ALA A 42 18.12 -27.91 26.17
CA ALA A 42 19.06 -27.04 25.47
C ALA A 42 20.28 -27.78 24.94
N ASP A 43 20.71 -28.85 25.62
CA ASP A 43 21.93 -29.59 25.27
C ASP A 43 21.81 -30.39 23.97
N ILE A 44 20.59 -30.69 23.54
CA ILE A 44 20.29 -31.34 22.25
C ILE A 44 19.74 -30.36 21.20
N MET A 45 19.68 -29.07 21.53
CA MET A 45 19.18 -28.04 20.65
C MET A 45 20.35 -27.28 20.01
N PRO A 46 20.42 -27.19 18.67
CA PRO A 46 21.40 -26.36 17.99
C PRO A 46 21.39 -24.92 18.52
N GLU A 47 22.56 -24.28 18.59
CA GLU A 47 22.69 -22.90 19.06
C GLU A 47 21.82 -21.92 18.27
N ALA A 48 21.75 -22.09 16.95
CA ALA A 48 20.91 -21.28 16.07
C ALA A 48 19.41 -21.33 16.46
N ASP A 49 18.91 -22.50 16.86
CA ASP A 49 17.52 -22.66 17.30
C ASP A 49 17.27 -21.99 18.65
N ARG A 50 18.26 -22.03 19.55
CA ARG A 50 18.21 -21.32 20.84
C ARG A 50 18.19 -19.81 20.62
N ILE A 51 19.05 -19.29 19.73
CA ILE A 51 19.07 -17.87 19.34
C ILE A 51 17.72 -17.47 18.75
N LEU A 52 17.15 -18.28 17.85
CA LEU A 52 15.83 -18.03 17.28
C LEU A 52 14.74 -17.94 18.36
N LEU A 53 14.72 -18.90 19.30
CA LEU A 53 13.77 -18.90 20.41
C LEU A 53 13.91 -17.63 21.28
N HIS A 54 15.14 -17.20 21.56
CA HIS A 54 15.38 -15.96 22.30
C HIS A 54 14.95 -14.72 21.49
N ALA A 55 15.20 -14.69 20.19
CA ALA A 55 14.83 -13.57 19.31
C ALA A 55 13.31 -13.38 19.19
N VAL A 56 12.53 -14.46 19.26
CA VAL A 56 11.05 -14.40 19.19
C VAL A 56 10.35 -14.31 20.55
N ALA A 57 11.09 -14.51 21.65
CA ALA A 57 10.53 -14.47 22.98
C ALA A 57 10.10 -13.05 23.36
N ARG A 58 8.86 -12.90 23.85
CA ARG A 58 8.35 -11.63 24.39
C ARG A 58 8.84 -11.37 25.80
N VAL A 59 9.03 -12.43 26.57
CA VAL A 59 9.54 -12.41 27.93
C VAL A 59 10.47 -13.61 28.09
N VAL A 60 11.67 -13.37 28.61
CA VAL A 60 12.61 -14.43 28.98
C VAL A 60 12.78 -14.39 30.49
N ILE A 61 12.31 -15.45 31.15
CA ILE A 61 12.46 -15.64 32.60
C ILE A 61 13.57 -16.66 32.80
N VAL A 62 14.60 -16.29 33.55
CA VAL A 62 15.76 -17.16 33.80
C VAL A 62 15.72 -17.56 35.26
N THR A 63 15.50 -18.84 35.57
CA THR A 63 15.32 -19.31 36.95
C THR A 63 16.50 -19.00 37.87
N GLU A 64 17.73 -19.01 37.34
CA GLU A 64 18.95 -18.65 38.07
C GLU A 64 18.99 -17.17 38.52
N ARG A 65 18.13 -16.31 37.94
CA ARG A 65 18.08 -14.88 38.23
C ARG A 65 17.23 -14.52 39.46
N GLY A 66 16.69 -15.49 40.20
CA GLY A 66 15.88 -15.28 41.40
C GLY A 66 14.38 -15.45 41.16
N LEU A 67 13.56 -14.95 42.08
CA LEU A 67 12.11 -15.05 41.98
C LEU A 67 11.57 -14.26 40.78
N LEU A 68 10.36 -14.59 40.31
CA LEU A 68 9.72 -13.86 39.23
C LEU A 68 9.56 -12.38 39.59
N GLU A 69 9.17 -12.09 40.83
CA GLU A 69 9.04 -10.72 41.36
C GLU A 69 10.36 -9.97 41.22
N ASP A 70 11.50 -10.54 41.63
CA ASP A 70 12.83 -9.93 41.48
C ASP A 70 13.20 -9.67 40.00
N GLN A 71 12.78 -10.56 39.10
CA GLN A 71 13.04 -10.43 37.66
C GLN A 71 12.10 -9.42 36.97
N LEU A 72 10.89 -9.23 37.49
CA LEU A 72 9.94 -8.22 37.04
C LEU A 72 10.24 -6.84 37.62
N GLU A 73 10.72 -6.78 38.87
CA GLU A 73 11.14 -5.57 39.58
C GLU A 73 12.54 -5.09 39.17
N ARG A 74 13.33 -5.94 38.49
CA ARG A 74 14.50 -5.54 37.68
C ARG A 74 14.05 -4.70 36.48
N LEU A 75 13.45 -3.56 36.75
CA LEU A 75 13.18 -2.51 35.79
C LEU A 75 14.49 -1.88 35.35
N ALA A 76 14.53 -1.61 34.05
CA ALA A 76 15.66 -1.20 33.23
C ALA A 76 16.65 -0.29 33.95
N VAL A 77 17.96 -0.55 33.73
CA VAL A 77 18.95 0.52 33.84
C VAL A 77 18.44 1.67 32.98
N GLU A 78 17.96 2.76 33.61
CA GLU A 78 17.60 3.96 32.87
C GLU A 78 18.89 4.51 32.29
N GLU A 79 19.14 4.17 31.03
CA GLU A 79 20.25 4.76 30.29
C GLU A 79 20.07 6.28 30.31
N PRO A 80 21.15 7.03 30.58
CA PRO A 80 21.08 8.46 30.81
C PRO A 80 20.51 9.18 29.59
N LEU A 81 19.44 9.95 29.81
CA LEU A 81 18.87 10.80 28.78
C LEU A 81 19.64 12.13 28.69
N PRO A 82 19.70 12.76 27.49
CA PRO A 82 20.28 14.09 27.33
C PRO A 82 19.67 15.13 28.26
N ALA A 83 20.42 16.15 28.65
CA ALA A 83 19.95 17.17 29.59
C ALA A 83 18.66 17.87 29.11
N PRO A 84 17.78 18.32 30.03
CA PRO A 84 16.65 19.15 29.67
C PRO A 84 17.10 20.42 28.92
N PHE A 85 16.34 20.80 27.91
CA PHE A 85 16.53 22.06 27.20
C PHE A 85 15.92 23.20 28.01
N PHE A 86 16.67 24.29 28.16
CA PHE A 86 16.21 25.50 28.83
C PHE A 86 16.20 26.66 27.83
N PRO A 87 15.03 27.25 27.52
CA PRO A 87 14.93 28.43 26.67
C PRO A 87 15.75 29.60 27.20
N ARG A 88 16.34 30.36 26.28
CA ARG A 88 17.08 31.60 26.59
C ARG A 88 16.17 32.82 26.62
N LEU A 89 15.04 32.74 25.91
CA LEU A 89 14.04 33.78 25.77
C LEU A 89 12.66 33.21 26.09
N ALA A 90 11.75 34.07 26.54
CA ALA A 90 10.33 33.73 26.58
C ALA A 90 9.76 33.56 25.17
N SER A 91 8.66 32.81 25.05
CA SER A 91 7.93 32.67 23.78
C SER A 91 7.58 34.05 23.21
N GLN A 92 7.70 34.19 21.89
CA GLN A 92 7.54 35.43 21.17
C GLN A 92 6.36 35.31 20.21
N THR A 93 5.58 36.38 20.09
CA THR A 93 4.56 36.53 19.04
C THR A 93 5.14 37.33 17.89
N TYR A 94 4.83 36.96 16.66
CA TYR A 94 5.31 37.65 15.46
C TYR A 94 4.10 38.13 14.65
N PRO A 95 4.19 39.29 14.01
CA PRO A 95 3.17 39.72 13.07
C PRO A 95 3.22 38.82 11.84
N GLU A 96 2.23 37.95 11.70
CA GLU A 96 2.14 37.07 10.53
C GLU A 96 1.36 37.74 9.40
N PRO A 97 1.84 37.63 8.15
CA PRO A 97 1.16 38.22 7.02
C PRO A 97 -0.12 37.46 6.72
N THR A 98 -1.20 38.19 6.48
CA THR A 98 -2.39 37.61 5.88
C THR A 98 -2.06 37.16 4.46
N VAL A 99 -2.00 35.85 4.23
CA VAL A 99 -1.83 35.30 2.88
C VAL A 99 -3.18 35.36 2.19
N ALA A 100 -3.25 36.07 1.05
CA ALA A 100 -4.46 36.09 0.24
C ALA A 100 -4.69 34.70 -0.35
N LEU A 101 -5.94 34.22 -0.26
CA LEU A 101 -6.33 32.98 -0.91
C LEU A 101 -6.13 33.12 -2.43
N PRO A 102 -5.56 32.10 -3.10
CA PRO A 102 -5.57 32.08 -4.56
C PRO A 102 -7.01 32.06 -5.07
N GLU A 103 -7.23 32.58 -6.28
CA GLU A 103 -8.52 32.44 -6.95
C GLU A 103 -8.68 30.98 -7.39
N LEU A 104 -9.61 30.25 -6.76
CA LEU A 104 -9.81 28.83 -6.96
C LEU A 104 -11.11 28.55 -7.72
N ALA A 105 -11.03 27.70 -8.74
CA ALA A 105 -12.20 27.17 -9.42
C ALA A 105 -12.91 26.13 -8.53
N PHE A 106 -14.24 26.12 -8.55
CA PHE A 106 -15.07 25.20 -7.75
C PHE A 106 -14.77 25.22 -6.25
N PHE A 107 -14.50 26.41 -5.69
CA PHE A 107 -14.23 26.56 -4.26
C PHE A 107 -15.43 26.12 -3.40
N ASN A 108 -15.20 25.17 -2.50
CA ASN A 108 -16.24 24.57 -1.65
C ASN A 108 -16.23 25.07 -0.20
N GLY A 109 -15.45 26.11 0.11
CA GLY A 109 -15.28 26.66 1.45
C GLY A 109 -14.02 26.19 2.17
N LEU A 110 -13.45 25.05 1.78
CA LEU A 110 -12.18 24.52 2.31
C LEU A 110 -11.11 24.34 1.23
N GLY A 111 -11.51 24.21 -0.04
CA GLY A 111 -10.57 24.04 -1.14
C GLY A 111 -11.22 24.15 -2.51
N GLY A 112 -10.40 24.12 -3.55
CA GLY A 112 -10.80 24.20 -4.95
C GLY A 112 -9.62 23.99 -5.90
N PHE A 113 -9.90 23.96 -7.20
CA PHE A 113 -8.89 23.71 -8.23
C PHE A 113 -8.13 24.98 -8.59
N ASN A 114 -6.82 24.84 -8.80
CA ASN A 114 -5.93 25.91 -9.27
C ASN A 114 -5.22 25.50 -10.57
N GLN A 115 -4.61 26.47 -11.23
CA GLN A 115 -3.77 26.26 -12.42
C GLN A 115 -4.45 25.42 -13.52
N GLY A 116 -5.74 25.69 -13.78
CA GLY A 116 -6.51 24.94 -14.78
C GLY A 116 -6.76 23.47 -14.42
N GLY A 117 -6.79 23.13 -13.12
CA GLY A 117 -7.07 21.78 -12.64
C GLY A 117 -5.82 20.95 -12.33
N ARG A 118 -4.61 21.52 -12.45
CA ARG A 118 -3.34 20.81 -12.15
C ARG A 118 -3.16 20.56 -10.66
N GLU A 119 -3.67 21.45 -9.82
CA GLU A 119 -3.60 21.31 -8.37
C GLU A 119 -5.01 21.42 -7.76
N TYR A 120 -5.24 20.63 -6.71
CA TYR A 120 -6.35 20.86 -5.78
C TYR A 120 -5.78 21.47 -4.51
N VAL A 121 -6.22 22.69 -4.20
CA VAL A 121 -5.71 23.51 -3.10
C VAL A 121 -6.69 23.46 -1.95
N ILE A 122 -6.18 23.21 -0.75
CA ILE A 122 -6.91 23.09 0.51
C ILE A 122 -6.38 24.15 1.45
N VAL A 123 -7.26 24.87 2.15
CA VAL A 123 -6.87 25.88 3.12
C VAL A 123 -7.55 25.60 4.45
N LEU A 124 -6.74 25.36 5.48
CA LEU A 124 -7.21 25.02 6.82
C LEU A 124 -6.68 26.04 7.84
N GLY A 125 -7.58 26.78 8.47
CA GLY A 125 -7.30 27.54 9.68
C GLY A 125 -7.23 26.68 10.94
N ALA A 126 -7.05 27.33 12.10
CA ALA A 126 -6.89 26.70 13.40
C ALA A 126 -7.98 25.66 13.75
N ASP A 127 -9.24 26.02 13.49
CA ASP A 127 -10.43 25.23 13.88
C ASP A 127 -11.14 24.62 12.65
N GLN A 128 -10.43 24.44 11.54
CA GLN A 128 -10.99 23.89 10.30
C GLN A 128 -10.44 22.51 9.99
N TRP A 129 -11.35 21.61 9.65
CA TRP A 129 -11.07 20.23 9.26
C TRP A 129 -11.86 19.92 8.00
N THR A 130 -11.30 19.07 7.14
CA THR A 130 -12.06 18.50 6.04
C THR A 130 -13.13 17.54 6.60
N PRO A 131 -14.21 17.26 5.84
CA PRO A 131 -15.26 16.34 6.29
C PRO A 131 -14.77 14.89 6.46
N ALA A 132 -13.70 14.55 5.74
CA ALA A 132 -12.92 13.31 5.83
C ALA A 132 -11.55 13.59 5.21
N PRO A 133 -10.49 12.86 5.58
CA PRO A 133 -9.16 13.13 5.06
C PRO A 133 -9.12 13.16 3.53
N TRP A 134 -8.66 14.28 2.99
CA TRP A 134 -8.44 14.49 1.58
C TRP A 134 -7.00 14.09 1.27
N ALA A 135 -6.85 12.91 0.69
CA ALA A 135 -5.54 12.30 0.46
C ALA A 135 -5.07 12.42 -0.99
N ASN A 136 -3.76 12.52 -1.16
CA ASN A 136 -3.06 12.25 -2.40
C ASN A 136 -2.28 10.95 -2.28
N ILE A 137 -2.30 10.14 -3.35
CA ILE A 137 -1.52 8.92 -3.48
C ILE A 137 -0.44 9.18 -4.51
N ILE A 138 0.82 9.04 -4.10
CA ILE A 138 1.98 9.33 -4.93
C ILE A 138 2.82 8.05 -5.00
N ALA A 139 2.97 7.50 -6.20
CA ALA A 139 3.69 6.26 -6.43
C ALA A 139 4.44 6.31 -7.76
N ASN A 140 5.38 5.38 -7.95
CA ASN A 140 6.10 5.21 -9.19
C ASN A 140 6.05 3.75 -9.69
N GLN A 141 6.62 3.52 -10.87
CA GLN A 141 6.66 2.20 -11.51
C GLN A 141 7.54 1.20 -10.77
N SER A 142 8.48 1.67 -9.93
CA SER A 142 9.31 0.83 -9.05
C SER A 142 8.54 0.27 -7.84
N SER A 143 7.20 0.40 -7.82
CA SER A 143 6.32 -0.07 -6.73
C SER A 143 6.64 0.56 -5.38
N PHE A 144 7.18 1.77 -5.38
CA PHE A 144 7.37 2.60 -4.21
C PHE A 144 6.36 3.75 -4.20
N GLY A 145 5.91 4.15 -3.03
CA GLY A 145 4.99 5.27 -2.92
C GLY A 145 4.65 5.65 -1.49
N PHE A 146 3.86 6.71 -1.37
CA PHE A 146 3.27 7.13 -0.12
C PHE A 146 1.87 7.71 -0.33
N GLN A 147 1.09 7.67 0.73
CA GLN A 147 -0.13 8.44 0.89
C GLN A 147 0.17 9.64 1.77
N VAL A 148 -0.42 10.79 1.45
CA VAL A 148 -0.43 11.95 2.35
C VAL A 148 -1.80 12.62 2.34
N THR A 149 -2.33 12.93 3.52
CA THR A 149 -3.56 13.70 3.72
C THR A 149 -3.24 15.19 3.85
N GLU A 150 -4.26 16.03 3.77
CA GLU A 150 -4.12 17.45 4.05
C GLU A 150 -3.67 17.75 5.48
N ASN A 151 -3.81 16.79 6.40
CA ASN A 151 -3.34 16.91 7.78
C ASN A 151 -1.83 16.61 7.92
N GLY A 152 -1.20 16.05 6.88
CA GLY A 152 0.18 15.55 6.90
C GLY A 152 0.30 14.09 7.35
N ALA A 153 -0.82 13.39 7.57
CA ALA A 153 -0.82 11.99 7.92
C ALA A 153 -0.79 11.10 6.68
N GLY A 154 -0.53 9.81 6.89
CA GLY A 154 -0.35 8.84 5.80
C GLY A 154 0.82 7.91 6.09
N TYR A 155 1.31 7.26 5.05
CA TYR A 155 2.34 6.23 5.18
C TYR A 155 3.10 6.02 3.87
N THR A 156 4.28 5.45 3.98
CA THR A 156 5.20 5.13 2.89
C THR A 156 5.38 3.61 2.82
N TRP A 157 5.53 3.07 1.61
CA TRP A 157 5.76 1.66 1.36
C TRP A 157 6.82 1.43 0.29
N SER A 158 7.37 0.23 0.26
CA SER A 158 8.33 -0.23 -0.74
C SER A 158 7.93 -1.59 -1.27
N VAL A 159 7.87 -1.75 -2.59
CA VAL A 159 7.44 -2.95 -3.34
C VAL A 159 5.97 -3.32 -3.16
N ASN A 160 5.44 -3.32 -1.94
CA ASN A 160 4.06 -3.70 -1.64
C ASN A 160 3.44 -2.79 -0.57
N SER A 161 2.33 -2.12 -0.93
CA SER A 161 1.66 -1.14 -0.06
C SER A 161 0.96 -1.75 1.17
N ARG A 162 0.82 -3.07 1.22
CA ARG A 162 0.29 -3.83 2.36
C ARG A 162 1.37 -4.66 3.05
N GLU A 163 2.11 -5.47 2.29
CA GLU A 163 3.02 -6.48 2.85
C GLU A 163 4.37 -5.88 3.31
N ASN A 164 4.76 -4.70 2.80
CA ASN A 164 6.01 -4.04 3.20
C ASN A 164 5.84 -2.52 3.34
N ARG A 165 5.12 -2.11 4.38
CA ARG A 165 4.99 -0.70 4.79
C ARG A 165 6.24 -0.28 5.54
N LEU A 166 6.79 0.89 5.22
CA LEU A 166 7.90 1.47 5.97
C LEU A 166 7.40 2.18 7.23
N THR A 167 6.25 2.83 7.13
CA THR A 167 5.60 3.63 8.19
C THR A 167 4.12 3.21 8.34
N PRO A 168 3.44 3.55 9.45
CA PRO A 168 2.12 2.99 9.76
C PRO A 168 1.00 3.58 8.90
N TRP A 169 0.21 2.69 8.30
CA TRP A 169 -1.06 3.05 7.65
C TRP A 169 -2.21 3.08 8.66
N SER A 170 -3.11 4.05 8.50
CA SER A 170 -4.38 4.15 9.21
C SER A 170 -5.48 4.53 8.22
N ASN A 171 -6.68 3.96 8.43
CA ASN A 171 -7.93 4.38 7.77
C ASN A 171 -8.89 5.05 8.75
N ASP A 172 -8.40 5.47 9.92
CA ASP A 172 -9.19 6.22 10.88
C ASP A 172 -9.39 7.65 10.38
N ALA A 173 -10.54 7.89 9.75
CA ALA A 173 -10.94 9.19 9.22
C ALA A 173 -11.18 10.26 10.30
N VAL A 174 -11.21 9.89 11.58
CA VAL A 174 -11.43 10.82 12.69
C VAL A 174 -10.11 11.34 13.22
N SER A 175 -9.18 10.43 13.57
CA SER A 175 -7.91 10.84 14.18
C SER A 175 -6.81 11.16 13.17
N ASP A 176 -6.88 10.57 11.97
CA ASP A 176 -5.89 10.70 10.89
C ASP A 176 -4.44 10.80 11.41
N PRO A 177 -3.95 9.76 12.11
CA PRO A 177 -2.76 9.87 12.94
C PRO A 177 -1.48 9.91 12.07
N PRO A 178 -0.60 10.92 12.22
CA PRO A 178 0.61 10.99 11.42
C PRO A 178 1.70 10.06 11.96
N GLY A 179 2.24 9.21 11.08
CA GLY A 179 3.43 8.37 11.36
C GLY A 179 4.76 8.98 10.90
N GLU A 180 4.70 10.11 10.18
CA GLU A 180 5.84 10.80 9.57
C GLU A 180 5.71 12.29 9.84
N ILE A 181 6.64 12.88 10.58
CA ILE A 181 6.49 14.23 11.10
C ILE A 181 7.82 14.97 11.02
N ILE A 182 7.78 16.21 10.53
CA ILE A 182 8.90 17.15 10.61
C ILE A 182 8.52 18.25 11.58
N TYR A 183 9.18 18.25 12.75
CA TYR A 183 9.06 19.27 13.78
C TYR A 183 10.09 20.37 13.58
N LEU A 184 9.72 21.59 13.95
CA LEU A 184 10.61 22.73 14.07
C LEU A 184 10.65 23.17 15.53
N ARG A 185 11.85 23.43 16.05
CA ARG A 185 12.06 24.03 17.37
C ARG A 185 12.92 25.26 17.25
N ASP A 186 12.47 26.36 17.84
CA ASP A 186 13.30 27.56 18.00
C ASP A 186 14.23 27.41 19.21
N GLU A 187 15.55 27.44 18.99
CA GLU A 187 16.57 27.21 20.02
C GLU A 187 16.77 28.39 20.99
N ASP A 188 16.08 29.51 20.78
CA ASP A 188 16.08 30.64 21.70
C ASP A 188 14.86 30.57 22.64
N THR A 189 13.69 30.22 22.11
CA THR A 189 12.42 30.22 22.86
C THR A 189 11.93 28.86 23.32
N GLY A 190 12.46 27.77 22.73
CA GLY A 190 11.99 26.40 22.95
C GLY A 190 10.62 26.08 22.36
N THR A 191 10.03 27.00 21.59
CA THR A 191 8.73 26.77 20.92
C THR A 191 8.88 25.67 19.88
N VAL A 192 7.94 24.72 19.86
CA VAL A 192 7.90 23.58 18.95
C VAL A 192 6.61 23.60 18.16
N TRP A 193 6.69 23.42 16.84
CA TRP A 193 5.55 23.29 15.94
C TRP A 193 5.84 22.28 14.82
N SER A 194 4.85 21.91 14.02
CA SER A 194 5.01 21.01 12.87
C SER A 194 4.95 21.73 11.52
N THR A 195 5.62 21.14 10.53
CA THR A 195 5.57 21.62 9.14
C THR A 195 4.21 21.43 8.49
N THR A 196 3.49 20.40 8.93
CA THR A 196 2.13 20.04 8.55
C THR A 196 1.13 20.40 9.66
N PRO A 197 -0.17 20.45 9.34
CA PRO A 197 -1.25 20.66 10.30
C PRO A 197 -1.26 19.78 11.56
N ALA A 198 -0.99 18.48 11.44
CA ALA A 198 -0.80 17.58 12.56
C ALA A 198 0.68 17.25 12.75
N PRO A 199 1.11 16.93 13.99
CA PRO A 199 0.29 16.80 15.21
C PRO A 199 0.11 18.10 16.01
N ILE A 200 0.75 19.21 15.62
CA ILE A 200 0.67 20.50 16.31
C ILE A 200 0.05 21.53 15.36
N ARG A 201 -1.24 21.79 15.56
CA ARG A 201 -2.00 22.76 14.78
C ARG A 201 -1.72 24.17 15.26
N GLU A 202 -1.13 25.00 14.41
CA GLU A 202 -0.97 26.43 14.65
C GLU A 202 -2.23 27.24 14.33
N ALA A 203 -2.27 28.48 14.82
CA ALA A 203 -3.42 29.37 14.63
C ALA A 203 -3.51 29.90 13.19
N GLU A 204 -2.36 30.15 12.57
CA GLU A 204 -2.25 30.63 11.20
C GLU A 204 -2.68 29.54 10.19
N PRO A 205 -3.27 29.93 9.06
CA PRO A 205 -3.75 28.96 8.09
C PRO A 205 -2.61 28.18 7.42
N TYR A 206 -2.92 26.94 7.06
CA TYR A 206 -2.11 26.09 6.19
C TYR A 206 -2.71 26.10 4.79
N THR A 207 -1.86 26.18 3.77
CA THR A 207 -2.26 25.94 2.38
C THR A 207 -1.63 24.63 1.92
N ILE A 208 -2.45 23.67 1.52
CA ILE A 208 -2.02 22.36 1.04
C ILE A 208 -2.36 22.28 -0.44
N ARG A 209 -1.42 21.83 -1.25
CA ARG A 209 -1.62 21.62 -2.69
C ARG A 209 -1.35 20.18 -3.01
N HIS A 210 -2.37 19.46 -3.47
CA HIS A 210 -2.18 18.15 -4.07
C HIS A 210 -2.07 18.34 -5.58
N GLY A 211 -0.96 17.87 -6.15
CA GLY A 211 -0.72 17.80 -7.58
C GLY A 211 -0.47 16.37 -8.04
N GLN A 212 -0.25 16.18 -9.33
CA GLN A 212 0.03 14.85 -9.86
C GLN A 212 1.48 14.46 -9.57
N GLY A 213 1.67 13.47 -8.69
CA GLY A 213 2.98 12.98 -8.27
C GLY A 213 3.63 13.77 -7.13
N TYR A 214 2.95 14.78 -6.55
CA TYR A 214 3.51 15.56 -5.45
C TYR A 214 2.43 16.19 -4.55
N SER A 215 2.84 16.60 -3.35
CA SER A 215 2.04 17.47 -2.49
C SER A 215 2.90 18.55 -1.85
N VAL A 216 2.33 19.75 -1.64
CA VAL A 216 3.01 20.87 -0.99
C VAL A 216 2.23 21.33 0.23
N PHE A 217 2.92 21.59 1.33
CA PHE A 217 2.37 22.24 2.52
C PHE A 217 3.06 23.58 2.71
N GLU A 218 2.26 24.65 2.76
CA GLU A 218 2.72 26.01 2.99
C GLU A 218 2.10 26.54 4.28
N HIS A 219 2.93 27.16 5.10
CA HIS A 219 2.50 27.76 6.34
C HIS A 219 3.47 28.88 6.74
N THR A 220 3.01 29.82 7.54
CA THR A 220 3.88 30.83 8.13
C THR A 220 3.46 31.04 9.57
N SER A 221 4.39 30.79 10.49
CA SER A 221 4.20 30.99 11.92
C SER A 221 5.55 31.26 12.58
N HIS A 222 5.49 31.82 13.79
CA HIS A 222 6.67 32.12 14.59
C HIS A 222 7.75 32.93 13.85
N GLY A 223 7.38 33.79 12.91
CA GLY A 223 8.27 34.60 12.08
C GLY A 223 9.06 33.80 11.03
N ILE A 224 8.65 32.56 10.73
CA ILE A 224 9.26 31.66 9.75
C ILE A 224 8.23 31.30 8.69
N SER A 225 8.58 31.51 7.41
CA SER A 225 7.83 30.91 6.30
C SER A 225 8.34 29.49 6.09
N GLN A 226 7.44 28.52 5.91
CA GLN A 226 7.79 27.15 5.60
C GLN A 226 7.02 26.65 4.37
N GLU A 227 7.72 25.93 3.50
CA GLU A 227 7.15 25.18 2.38
C GLU A 227 7.74 23.76 2.42
N LEU A 228 6.90 22.74 2.46
CA LEU A 228 7.29 21.34 2.42
C LEU A 228 6.75 20.69 1.15
N LEU A 229 7.64 20.39 0.20
CA LEU A 229 7.34 19.61 -1.00
C LEU A 229 7.61 18.13 -0.74
N LEU A 230 6.62 17.29 -1.02
CA LEU A 230 6.70 15.83 -0.92
C LEU A 230 6.48 15.21 -2.30
N PHE A 231 7.40 14.34 -2.75
CA PHE A 231 7.23 13.57 -3.99
C PHE A 231 8.06 12.29 -3.99
N VAL A 232 7.81 11.44 -4.99
CA VAL A 232 8.63 10.26 -5.30
C VAL A 232 9.21 10.45 -6.70
N PRO A 233 10.53 10.29 -6.90
CA PRO A 233 11.13 10.29 -8.24
C PRO A 233 10.55 9.17 -9.13
N LEU A 234 10.62 9.33 -10.45
CA LEU A 234 10.15 8.29 -11.38
C LEU A 234 10.88 6.95 -11.21
N GLU A 235 12.14 7.00 -10.79
CA GLU A 235 12.97 5.82 -10.52
C GLU A 235 13.48 5.81 -9.08
N GLY A 236 13.42 4.64 -8.45
CA GLY A 236 14.00 4.39 -7.13
C GLY A 236 12.97 4.42 -6.00
N SER A 237 13.33 3.75 -4.92
CA SER A 237 12.47 3.55 -3.75
C SER A 237 12.76 4.58 -2.67
N VAL A 238 12.47 5.85 -2.97
CA VAL A 238 12.72 6.98 -2.05
C VAL A 238 11.61 8.04 -2.12
N LYS A 239 11.13 8.43 -0.94
CA LYS A 239 10.30 9.60 -0.71
C LYS A 239 11.22 10.78 -0.41
N ILE A 240 11.04 11.87 -1.15
CA ILE A 240 11.77 13.11 -0.96
C ILE A 240 10.86 14.10 -0.24
N SER A 241 11.37 14.67 0.85
CA SER A 241 10.73 15.76 1.58
C SER A 241 11.65 16.98 1.55
N LEU A 242 11.37 17.93 0.67
CA LEU A 242 12.13 19.17 0.51
C LEU A 242 11.47 20.27 1.32
N LEU A 243 12.12 20.68 2.41
CA LEU A 243 11.68 21.73 3.31
C LEU A 243 12.43 23.03 3.01
N ARG A 244 11.70 24.07 2.61
CA ARG A 244 12.20 25.43 2.46
C ARG A 244 11.78 26.27 3.66
N LEU A 245 12.75 26.85 4.36
CA LEU A 245 12.51 27.75 5.49
C LEU A 245 13.02 29.14 5.17
N ARG A 246 12.23 30.17 5.49
CA ARG A 246 12.65 31.57 5.36
C ARG A 246 12.43 32.34 6.65
N ASN A 247 13.50 32.96 7.14
CA ASN A 247 13.41 33.86 8.29
C ASN A 247 12.77 35.18 7.88
N ARG A 248 11.59 35.49 8.42
CA ARG A 248 10.85 36.74 8.12
C ARG A 248 11.16 37.86 9.11
N THR A 249 12.06 37.63 10.06
CA THR A 249 12.38 38.58 11.12
C THR A 249 13.68 39.33 10.81
N GLU A 250 13.92 40.42 11.54
CA GLU A 250 15.16 41.22 11.48
C GLU A 250 16.28 40.65 12.37
N ARG A 251 16.03 39.51 13.04
CA ARG A 251 17.02 38.86 13.90
C ARG A 251 17.43 37.51 13.34
N LYS A 252 18.65 37.09 13.66
CA LYS A 252 19.10 35.73 13.39
C LYS A 252 18.23 34.72 14.16
N ARG A 253 17.91 33.59 13.53
CA ARG A 253 17.12 32.49 14.11
C ARG A 253 17.96 31.22 14.14
N ARG A 254 17.86 30.47 15.22
CA ARG A 254 18.49 29.14 15.37
C ARG A 254 17.39 28.12 15.49
N LEU A 255 17.32 27.20 14.54
CA LEU A 255 16.25 26.22 14.47
C LEU A 255 16.84 24.82 14.53
N THR A 256 16.24 23.96 15.34
CA THR A 256 16.43 22.51 15.25
C THR A 256 15.23 21.93 14.50
N ILE A 257 15.51 21.25 13.40
CA ILE A 257 14.54 20.51 12.60
C ILE A 257 14.67 19.05 12.98
N THR A 258 13.56 18.41 13.35
CA THR A 258 13.53 17.00 13.75
C THR A 258 12.59 16.23 12.82
N LEU A 259 13.15 15.32 12.03
CA LEU A 259 12.36 14.31 11.35
C LEU A 259 12.08 13.16 12.32
N PHE A 260 10.86 12.67 12.32
CA PHE A 260 10.41 11.51 13.08
C PHE A 260 9.59 10.59 12.19
N ASN A 261 10.00 9.34 12.07
CA ASN A 261 9.29 8.29 11.37
C ASN A 261 9.04 7.12 12.31
N GLU A 262 7.78 6.72 12.47
CA GLU A 262 7.43 5.48 13.14
C GLU A 262 7.66 4.29 12.19
N LEU A 263 8.50 3.33 12.58
CA LEU A 263 8.89 2.23 11.69
C LEU A 263 7.95 1.03 11.80
N VAL A 264 7.64 0.42 10.65
CA VAL A 264 6.82 -0.79 10.53
C VAL A 264 7.58 -1.95 9.88
N LEU A 265 8.17 -1.75 8.71
CA LEU A 265 8.88 -2.78 7.92
C LEU A 265 8.11 -4.12 7.82
N GLY A 266 6.84 -4.03 7.39
CA GLY A 266 5.92 -5.16 7.29
C GLY A 266 4.46 -4.72 7.18
N THR A 267 3.53 -5.55 7.65
CA THR A 267 2.08 -5.28 7.55
C THR A 267 1.56 -4.36 8.65
N GLN A 268 1.93 -4.65 9.91
CA GLN A 268 1.46 -3.92 11.08
C GLN A 268 2.60 -3.72 12.08
N ARG A 269 2.59 -2.58 12.76
CA ARG A 269 3.61 -2.27 13.76
C ARG A 269 3.60 -3.23 14.95
N SER A 270 2.40 -3.56 15.45
CA SER A 270 2.21 -4.43 16.62
C SER A 270 2.88 -5.81 16.46
N THR A 271 2.93 -6.31 15.22
CA THR A 271 3.57 -7.56 14.88
C THR A 271 5.05 -7.39 14.55
N SER A 272 5.43 -6.36 13.81
CA SER A 272 6.77 -6.21 13.24
C SER A 272 7.79 -5.53 14.17
N ALA A 273 7.37 -4.56 14.98
CA ALA A 273 8.27 -3.72 15.78
C ALA A 273 9.34 -4.46 16.60
N PRO A 274 9.05 -5.58 17.30
CA PRO A 274 10.05 -6.30 18.09
C PRO A 274 11.22 -6.87 17.28
N TYR A 275 11.02 -7.03 15.97
CA TYR A 275 11.96 -7.68 15.06
C TYR A 275 12.75 -6.67 14.21
N ILE A 276 12.42 -5.37 14.32
CA ILE A 276 13.14 -4.33 13.62
C ILE A 276 14.48 -4.10 14.30
N ILE A 277 15.54 -4.15 13.50
CA ILE A 277 16.91 -3.85 13.92
C ILE A 277 17.31 -2.55 13.22
N THR A 278 17.74 -1.58 14.02
CA THR A 278 18.16 -0.26 13.55
C THR A 278 19.66 -0.07 13.74
N GLU A 279 20.27 0.76 12.90
CA GLU A 279 21.69 1.11 12.96
C GLU A 279 21.85 2.58 12.56
N ILE A 280 22.52 3.39 13.39
CA ILE A 280 22.97 4.73 13.01
C ILE A 280 24.33 4.59 12.33
N ASP A 281 24.37 4.85 11.03
CA ASP A 281 25.58 4.68 10.23
C ASP A 281 26.62 5.76 10.55
N ASN A 282 27.80 5.33 10.98
CA ASN A 282 28.87 6.24 11.40
C ASN A 282 29.47 7.08 10.24
N GLN A 283 29.29 6.65 8.98
CA GLN A 283 29.86 7.34 7.83
C GLN A 283 28.95 8.46 7.32
N THR A 284 27.65 8.16 7.23
CA THR A 284 26.65 9.04 6.60
C THR A 284 25.76 9.76 7.61
N GLY A 285 25.67 9.26 8.85
CA GLY A 285 24.67 9.71 9.83
C GLY A 285 23.25 9.25 9.51
N ALA A 286 23.06 8.43 8.46
CA ALA A 286 21.78 7.85 8.11
C ALA A 286 21.36 6.80 9.15
N ILE A 287 20.06 6.65 9.35
CA ILE A 287 19.50 5.52 10.09
C ILE A 287 19.16 4.43 9.09
N PHE A 288 19.72 3.24 9.25
CA PHE A 288 19.31 2.04 8.55
C PHE A 288 18.39 1.19 9.42
N ALA A 289 17.41 0.53 8.81
CA ALA A 289 16.51 -0.38 9.50
C ALA A 289 16.18 -1.60 8.63
N ARG A 290 16.06 -2.78 9.27
CA ARG A 290 15.68 -4.03 8.61
C ARG A 290 14.80 -4.88 9.50
N ASN A 291 13.97 -5.73 8.90
CA ASN A 291 13.14 -6.70 9.60
C ASN A 291 13.40 -8.12 9.08
N PRO A 292 14.28 -8.91 9.72
CA PRO A 292 14.58 -10.28 9.31
C PRO A 292 13.37 -11.23 9.34
N PHE A 293 12.30 -10.86 10.04
CA PHE A 293 11.08 -11.67 10.17
C PHE A 293 10.00 -11.30 9.16
N ASN A 294 10.23 -10.29 8.32
CA ASN A 294 9.43 -10.07 7.12
C ASN A 294 10.05 -10.88 5.96
N ASN A 295 9.83 -12.19 5.95
CA ASN A 295 10.61 -13.16 5.15
C ASN A 295 10.83 -12.75 3.67
N GLU A 296 9.81 -12.23 2.99
CA GLU A 296 9.89 -11.84 1.57
C GLU A 296 10.77 -10.60 1.34
N PHE A 297 10.97 -9.79 2.37
CA PHE A 297 11.66 -8.50 2.35
C PHE A 297 12.85 -8.46 3.32
N ALA A 298 13.23 -9.60 3.91
CA ALA A 298 14.18 -9.68 5.03
C ALA A 298 15.60 -9.14 4.71
N HIS A 299 15.97 -9.14 3.43
CA HIS A 299 17.26 -8.65 2.92
C HIS A 299 17.26 -7.15 2.65
N ARG A 300 16.08 -6.54 2.53
CA ARG A 300 15.92 -5.12 2.20
C ARG A 300 16.27 -4.25 3.40
N VAL A 301 16.78 -3.05 3.11
CA VAL A 301 17.28 -2.10 4.11
C VAL A 301 16.61 -0.76 3.90
N ALA A 302 15.74 -0.40 4.83
CA ALA A 302 15.13 0.91 4.89
C ALA A 302 16.15 1.94 5.39
N PHE A 303 16.02 3.18 4.95
CA PHE A 303 16.90 4.27 5.35
C PHE A 303 16.16 5.57 5.60
N VAL A 304 16.68 6.36 6.54
CA VAL A 304 16.30 7.75 6.79
C VAL A 304 17.55 8.61 6.85
N THR A 305 17.58 9.69 6.06
CA THR A 305 18.73 10.60 6.03
C THR A 305 18.34 12.02 5.62
N THR A 306 19.33 12.91 5.61
CA THR A 306 19.20 14.32 5.21
C THR A 306 20.46 14.79 4.49
N ASN A 307 20.33 15.84 3.67
CA ASN A 307 21.48 16.49 3.02
C ASN A 307 22.31 17.36 3.98
N GLU A 308 21.77 17.66 5.16
CA GLU A 308 22.45 18.42 6.19
C GLU A 308 23.25 17.51 7.14
N LYS A 309 24.15 18.09 7.93
CA LYS A 309 24.84 17.33 8.95
C LYS A 309 23.89 16.99 10.10
N VAL A 310 23.65 15.71 10.34
CA VAL A 310 22.88 15.22 11.49
C VAL A 310 23.56 15.64 12.80
N SER A 311 22.84 16.34 13.67
CA SER A 311 23.31 16.79 14.99
C SER A 311 23.12 15.74 16.07
N SER A 312 22.02 14.98 16.00
CA SER A 312 21.76 13.82 16.86
C SER A 312 20.67 12.95 16.25
N ALA A 313 20.61 11.67 16.62
CA ALA A 313 19.63 10.71 16.14
C ALA A 313 19.11 9.81 17.28
N THR A 314 17.96 9.17 17.10
CA THR A 314 17.52 8.03 17.90
C THR A 314 16.63 7.11 17.08
N CYS A 315 16.71 5.83 17.41
CA CYS A 315 15.85 4.77 16.90
C CYS A 315 14.91 4.21 17.97
N ASP A 316 14.85 4.85 19.15
CA ASP A 316 13.97 4.47 20.26
C ASP A 316 12.79 5.46 20.40
N ARG A 317 11.61 5.05 19.94
CA ARG A 317 10.36 5.80 20.04
C ARG A 317 9.95 6.04 21.49
N LYS A 318 10.29 5.13 22.41
CA LYS A 318 10.02 5.31 23.85
C LYS A 318 10.86 6.45 24.41
N GLU A 319 12.10 6.61 23.95
CA GLU A 319 12.92 7.78 24.25
C GLU A 319 12.32 9.04 23.63
N PHE A 320 11.96 8.98 22.35
CA PHE A 320 11.47 10.14 21.60
C PHE A 320 10.19 10.73 22.20
N LEU A 321 9.15 9.90 22.34
CA LEU A 321 7.87 10.32 22.89
C LEU A 321 7.94 10.47 24.41
N GLY A 322 8.71 9.63 25.08
CA GLY A 322 8.66 9.46 26.52
C GLY A 322 7.51 8.56 26.95
N ARG A 323 7.61 8.03 28.18
CA ARG A 323 6.53 7.22 28.78
C ARG A 323 5.25 8.07 28.88
N ASN A 324 4.15 7.59 28.29
CA ASN A 324 2.86 8.29 28.18
C ASN A 324 2.93 9.62 27.42
N GLY A 325 3.96 9.84 26.59
CA GLY A 325 4.05 11.00 25.72
C GLY A 325 3.20 10.88 24.47
N THR A 326 3.02 12.00 23.78
CA THR A 326 2.22 12.12 22.55
C THR A 326 3.06 12.72 21.42
N LEU A 327 2.60 12.53 20.17
CA LEU A 327 3.20 13.17 19.00
C LEU A 327 3.13 14.71 19.08
N SER A 328 2.11 15.27 19.74
CA SER A 328 2.00 16.72 19.94
C SER A 328 2.94 17.28 21.02
N MET A 329 3.47 16.43 21.90
CA MET A 329 4.37 16.85 22.99
C MET A 329 5.53 15.86 23.26
N PRO A 330 6.36 15.52 22.27
CA PRO A 330 7.41 14.52 22.43
C PRO A 330 8.42 14.93 23.51
N ALA A 331 8.77 14.01 24.41
CA ALA A 331 9.69 14.28 25.51
C ALA A 331 11.10 14.67 25.03
N ALA A 332 11.58 14.07 23.95
CA ALA A 332 12.91 14.35 23.41
C ALA A 332 13.06 15.77 22.87
N LEU A 333 11.98 16.39 22.38
CA LEU A 333 12.01 17.78 21.90
C LEU A 333 12.12 18.81 23.04
N ARG A 334 12.04 18.37 24.31
CA ARG A 334 12.34 19.18 25.51
C ARG A 334 13.76 18.92 26.05
N ARG A 335 14.62 18.27 25.28
CA ARG A 335 16.02 17.97 25.62
C ARG A 335 16.98 18.59 24.62
N VAL A 336 18.24 18.75 25.02
CA VAL A 336 19.27 19.40 24.19
C VAL A 336 19.64 18.61 22.94
N SER A 337 19.42 17.29 22.93
CA SER A 337 19.67 16.39 21.80
C SER A 337 18.83 15.10 21.93
N LEU A 338 18.88 14.26 20.90
CA LEU A 338 18.49 12.84 20.98
C LEU A 338 19.61 12.01 21.64
N ALA A 339 19.29 10.83 22.17
CA ALA A 339 20.22 10.02 22.99
C ALA A 339 21.14 9.10 22.17
N GLY A 340 20.97 8.99 20.86
CA GLY A 340 21.84 8.14 20.03
C GLY A 340 21.56 6.65 20.15
N ARG A 341 20.33 6.25 20.53
CA ARG A 341 19.97 4.83 20.65
C ARG A 341 19.72 4.19 19.30
N ASP A 342 20.28 3.01 19.08
CA ASP A 342 20.02 2.13 17.94
C ASP A 342 20.17 0.66 18.36
N GLY A 343 19.90 -0.26 17.42
CA GLY A 343 20.03 -1.69 17.64
C GLY A 343 18.70 -2.44 17.62
N ALA A 344 18.72 -3.64 18.20
CA ALA A 344 17.59 -4.56 18.27
C ALA A 344 16.85 -4.46 19.62
N GLY A 345 15.55 -4.78 19.64
CA GLY A 345 14.75 -4.83 20.87
C GLY A 345 14.30 -3.47 21.43
N LEU A 346 14.51 -2.39 20.68
CA LEU A 346 13.98 -1.06 20.98
C LEU A 346 12.47 -0.97 20.64
N ASP A 347 11.82 0.12 21.03
CA ASP A 347 10.53 0.52 20.44
C ASP A 347 10.84 1.31 19.16
N PRO A 348 10.87 0.72 17.95
CA PRO A 348 11.58 1.29 16.81
C PRO A 348 10.93 2.57 16.27
N CYS A 349 11.76 3.57 16.02
CA CYS A 349 11.50 4.71 15.14
C CYS A 349 12.77 5.02 14.33
N ALA A 350 12.70 6.00 13.44
CA ALA A 350 13.87 6.67 12.88
C ALA A 350 13.68 8.16 13.11
N SER A 351 14.52 8.77 13.95
CA SER A 351 14.48 10.21 14.19
C SER A 351 15.85 10.83 14.07
N ILE A 352 15.95 11.88 13.27
CA ILE A 352 17.17 12.66 13.07
C ILE A 352 16.92 14.13 13.32
N GLN A 353 17.90 14.79 13.94
CA GLN A 353 17.92 16.22 14.17
C GLN A 353 18.99 16.89 13.32
N VAL A 354 18.64 18.08 12.83
CA VAL A 354 19.54 19.00 12.15
C VAL A 354 19.39 20.36 12.82
N THR A 355 20.50 21.05 13.04
CA THR A 355 20.50 22.43 13.54
C THR A 355 20.99 23.38 12.47
N ILE A 356 20.19 24.39 12.16
CA ILE A 356 20.54 25.45 11.21
C ILE A 356 20.49 26.82 11.88
N GLU A 357 21.22 27.75 11.29
CA GLU A 357 21.10 29.16 11.58
C GLU A 357 20.61 29.89 10.34
N LEU A 358 19.64 30.80 10.52
CA LEU A 358 19.09 31.64 9.46
C LEU A 358 19.33 33.11 9.83
N ALA A 359 20.13 33.82 9.03
CA ALA A 359 20.26 35.26 9.09
C ALA A 359 18.91 35.95 8.81
N PRO A 360 18.76 37.24 9.15
CA PRO A 360 17.58 38.01 8.78
C PRO A 360 17.29 37.88 7.29
N ARG A 361 16.03 37.58 6.94
CA ARG A 361 15.55 37.45 5.54
C ARG A 361 16.12 36.28 4.73
N GLU A 362 17.03 35.49 5.29
CA GLU A 362 17.63 34.32 4.63
C GLU A 362 16.61 33.19 4.43
N ALA A 363 16.76 32.46 3.34
CA ALA A 363 16.06 31.22 3.06
C ALA A 363 17.06 30.05 2.93
N ARG A 364 16.66 28.86 3.39
CA ARG A 364 17.46 27.64 3.30
C ARG A 364 16.59 26.45 2.96
N GLU A 365 17.14 25.53 2.19
CA GLU A 365 16.51 24.27 1.82
C GLU A 365 17.15 23.11 2.58
N ILE A 366 16.32 22.23 3.13
CA ILE A 366 16.70 21.01 3.83
C ILE A 366 15.95 19.86 3.19
N VAL A 367 16.64 18.77 2.93
CA VAL A 367 16.09 17.58 2.29
C VAL A 367 16.08 16.46 3.31
N PHE A 368 14.96 15.76 3.39
CA PHE A 368 14.87 14.48 4.07
C PHE A 368 14.50 13.39 3.09
N LEU A 369 15.14 12.22 3.24
CA LEU A 369 14.89 11.04 2.44
C LEU A 369 14.40 9.92 3.35
N LEU A 370 13.32 9.25 2.94
CA LEU A 370 12.84 7.99 3.50
C LEU A 370 12.73 6.99 2.35
N GLY A 371 13.43 5.86 2.42
CA GLY A 371 13.42 4.89 1.34
C GLY A 371 13.81 3.49 1.77
N GLU A 372 13.93 2.58 0.82
CA GLU A 372 14.37 1.21 1.06
C GLU A 372 15.08 0.63 -0.17
N GLY A 373 16.33 0.21 0.01
CA GLY A 373 17.07 -0.56 -1.00
C GLY A 373 16.90 -2.06 -0.81
N ASP A 374 17.09 -2.84 -1.87
CA ASP A 374 17.15 -4.31 -1.84
C ASP A 374 18.35 -4.84 -1.04
N SER A 375 19.31 -3.96 -0.74
CA SER A 375 20.43 -4.23 0.14
C SER A 375 20.93 -2.94 0.79
N LYS A 376 21.83 -3.05 1.76
CA LYS A 376 22.52 -1.88 2.35
C LYS A 376 23.29 -1.08 1.28
N GLN A 377 23.87 -1.77 0.30
CA GLN A 377 24.61 -1.17 -0.82
C GLN A 377 23.67 -0.30 -1.67
N GLU A 378 22.53 -0.84 -2.11
CA GLU A 378 21.57 -0.08 -2.92
C GLU A 378 20.97 1.08 -2.12
N ALA A 379 20.71 0.91 -0.82
CA ALA A 379 20.27 2.01 0.04
C ALA A 379 21.28 3.16 0.05
N GLN A 380 22.58 2.86 0.14
CA GLN A 380 23.65 3.87 0.07
C GLN A 380 23.74 4.55 -1.31
N GLU A 381 23.50 3.80 -2.39
CA GLU A 381 23.45 4.34 -3.76
C GLU A 381 22.27 5.30 -3.94
N LEU A 382 21.08 4.93 -3.45
CA LEU A 382 19.89 5.79 -3.45
C LEU A 382 20.13 7.07 -2.66
N ILE A 383 20.72 6.99 -1.46
CA ILE A 383 21.12 8.15 -0.67
C ILE A 383 22.05 9.06 -1.48
N SER A 384 23.11 8.50 -2.06
CA SER A 384 24.10 9.26 -2.81
C SER A 384 23.49 9.96 -4.05
N ARG A 385 22.55 9.30 -4.73
CA ARG A 385 21.84 9.84 -5.90
C ARG A 385 20.91 10.99 -5.55
N PHE A 386 20.17 10.91 -4.45
CA PHE A 386 19.07 11.85 -4.13
C PHE A 386 19.37 12.83 -2.98
N THR A 387 20.62 12.89 -2.51
CA THR A 387 21.06 13.92 -1.54
C THR A 387 21.37 15.29 -2.19
N PRO A 388 22.01 15.38 -3.37
CA PRO A 388 22.34 16.68 -3.97
C PRO A 388 21.09 17.49 -4.38
N PRO A 389 21.00 18.79 -4.05
CA PRO A 389 19.85 19.64 -4.42
C PRO A 389 19.55 19.69 -5.93
N SER A 390 20.58 19.66 -6.78
CA SER A 390 20.39 19.63 -8.24
C SER A 390 19.65 18.37 -8.69
N ALA A 391 20.01 17.20 -8.14
CA ALA A 391 19.39 15.93 -8.48
C ALA A 391 17.90 15.89 -8.06
N ILE A 392 17.56 16.55 -6.96
CA ILE A 392 16.19 16.65 -6.47
C ILE A 392 15.34 17.52 -7.40
N ASN A 393 15.86 18.67 -7.80
CA ASN A 393 15.16 19.56 -8.73
C ASN A 393 14.97 18.88 -10.10
N GLU A 394 16.01 18.21 -10.63
CA GLU A 394 15.92 17.43 -11.86
C GLU A 394 14.89 16.30 -11.74
N ALA A 395 14.87 15.57 -10.62
CA ALA A 395 13.90 14.51 -10.37
C ALA A 395 12.47 15.04 -10.29
N PHE A 396 12.26 16.21 -9.67
CA PHE A 396 10.94 16.83 -9.56
C PHE A 396 10.42 17.31 -10.93
N GLU A 397 11.26 17.97 -11.72
CA GLU A 397 10.91 18.39 -13.09
C GLU A 397 10.59 17.20 -13.99
N ALA A 398 11.30 16.07 -13.83
CA ALA A 398 10.99 14.84 -14.54
C ALA A 398 9.60 14.29 -14.16
N VAL A 399 9.23 14.33 -12.87
CA VAL A 399 7.90 13.93 -12.40
C VAL A 399 6.81 14.82 -13.00
N LEU A 400 6.99 16.14 -12.98
CA LEU A 400 6.04 17.08 -13.58
C LEU A 400 5.86 16.83 -15.09
N SER A 401 6.98 16.69 -15.80
CA SER A 401 6.99 16.44 -17.25
C SER A 401 6.30 15.13 -17.60
N TYR A 402 6.55 14.08 -16.82
CA TYR A 402 5.95 12.76 -17.03
C TYR A 402 4.42 12.81 -16.91
N TRP A 403 3.91 13.43 -15.84
CA TRP A 403 2.46 13.54 -15.65
C TRP A 403 1.82 14.46 -16.68
N ASP A 404 2.49 15.53 -17.09
CA ASP A 404 1.99 16.39 -18.15
C ASP A 404 1.88 15.69 -19.50
N GLU A 405 2.88 14.89 -19.86
CA GLU A 405 2.84 14.10 -21.09
C GLU A 405 1.72 13.05 -21.05
N MET A 406 1.64 12.27 -19.97
CA MET A 406 0.65 11.19 -19.83
C MET A 406 -0.78 11.74 -19.82
N LEU A 407 -1.05 12.77 -19.01
CA LEU A 407 -2.40 13.29 -18.82
C LEU A 407 -2.82 14.23 -19.96
N GLY A 408 -1.86 14.90 -20.60
CA GLY A 408 -2.10 15.75 -21.76
C GLY A 408 -2.25 15.01 -23.09
N THR A 409 -2.17 13.67 -23.10
CA THR A 409 -2.31 12.89 -24.35
C THR A 409 -3.73 13.00 -24.94
N VAL A 410 -4.75 13.05 -24.09
CA VAL A 410 -6.14 13.29 -24.48
C VAL A 410 -6.73 14.36 -23.58
N GLU A 411 -7.07 15.51 -24.16
CA GLU A 411 -7.76 16.59 -23.47
C GLU A 411 -9.09 16.91 -24.16
N ILE A 412 -10.11 17.18 -23.36
CA ILE A 412 -11.40 17.67 -23.80
C ILE A 412 -11.56 19.16 -23.45
N LYS A 413 -12.40 19.82 -24.24
CA LYS A 413 -12.88 21.17 -23.95
C LYS A 413 -14.37 21.22 -24.20
N THR A 414 -15.15 21.43 -23.16
CA THR A 414 -16.60 21.43 -23.21
C THR A 414 -17.17 22.70 -22.55
N PRO A 415 -18.48 22.96 -22.68
CA PRO A 415 -19.13 24.00 -21.89
C PRO A 415 -19.17 23.70 -20.37
N ASP A 416 -18.85 22.47 -19.94
CA ASP A 416 -18.81 22.06 -18.54
C ASP A 416 -17.34 21.96 -18.06
N LEU A 417 -16.89 23.01 -17.38
CA LEU A 417 -15.53 23.07 -16.86
C LEU A 417 -15.24 21.99 -15.79
N ALA A 418 -16.26 21.47 -15.09
CA ALA A 418 -16.06 20.42 -14.10
C ALA A 418 -15.70 19.11 -14.80
N MET A 419 -16.39 18.81 -15.91
CA MET A 419 -16.08 17.67 -16.76
C MET A 419 -14.65 17.77 -17.33
N ASP A 420 -14.28 18.92 -17.88
CA ASP A 420 -12.94 19.17 -18.43
C ASP A 420 -11.86 18.97 -17.34
N THR A 421 -12.08 19.54 -16.14
CA THR A 421 -11.13 19.46 -15.02
C THR A 421 -10.89 18.00 -14.59
N MET A 422 -11.95 17.21 -14.47
CA MET A 422 -11.85 15.83 -14.00
C MET A 422 -11.23 14.91 -15.06
N LEU A 423 -11.67 15.00 -16.31
CA LEU A 423 -11.21 14.10 -17.38
C LEU A 423 -9.78 14.41 -17.84
N ASN A 424 -9.38 15.68 -17.93
CA ASN A 424 -8.06 16.05 -18.44
C ASN A 424 -6.93 15.78 -17.43
N ARG A 425 -7.24 15.55 -16.15
CA ARG A 425 -6.24 15.42 -15.09
C ARG A 425 -6.53 14.32 -14.08
N TRP A 426 -7.60 14.46 -13.30
CA TRP A 426 -7.74 13.73 -12.04
C TRP A 426 -8.16 12.28 -12.18
N LEU A 427 -9.08 11.96 -13.11
CA LEU A 427 -9.59 10.60 -13.25
C LEU A 427 -8.49 9.63 -13.72
N LEU A 428 -7.71 10.04 -14.72
CA LEU A 428 -6.61 9.22 -15.23
C LEU A 428 -5.45 9.12 -14.24
N TYR A 429 -5.11 10.23 -13.55
CA TYR A 429 -4.13 10.22 -12.47
C TYR A 429 -4.52 9.25 -11.35
N GLN A 430 -5.77 9.26 -10.91
CA GLN A 430 -6.28 8.35 -9.88
C GLN A 430 -6.16 6.88 -10.31
N THR A 431 -6.49 6.56 -11.56
CA THR A 431 -6.32 5.20 -12.10
C THR A 431 -4.85 4.77 -12.03
N VAL A 432 -3.93 5.59 -12.52
CA VAL A 432 -2.52 5.22 -12.54
C VAL A 432 -1.92 5.15 -11.14
N ALA A 433 -1.99 6.24 -10.38
CA ALA A 433 -1.33 6.35 -9.09
C ALA A 433 -1.95 5.40 -8.05
N CYS A 434 -3.27 5.40 -7.90
CA CYS A 434 -3.95 4.62 -6.85
C CYS A 434 -4.11 3.15 -7.23
N ARG A 435 -4.55 2.87 -8.47
CA ARG A 435 -4.94 1.50 -8.88
C ARG A 435 -3.80 0.73 -9.53
N VAL A 436 -3.02 1.35 -10.41
CA VAL A 436 -1.98 0.68 -11.21
C VAL A 436 -0.57 0.77 -10.60
N TRP A 437 -0.28 1.70 -9.68
CA TRP A 437 1.05 1.80 -9.04
C TRP A 437 1.07 1.72 -7.51
N ALA A 438 0.00 2.08 -6.82
CA ALA A 438 -0.07 1.92 -5.36
C ALA A 438 -0.83 0.66 -4.93
N ARG A 439 -1.92 0.33 -5.64
CA ARG A 439 -3.01 -0.53 -5.13
C ARG A 439 -3.40 -0.14 -3.70
N SER A 440 -3.53 1.17 -3.52
CA SER A 440 -3.77 1.76 -2.21
C SER A 440 -4.56 3.06 -2.34
N ALA A 441 -5.34 3.35 -1.30
CA ALA A 441 -6.09 4.55 -1.06
C ALA A 441 -6.34 4.67 0.46
N PHE A 442 -6.95 5.77 0.89
CA PHE A 442 -7.17 6.05 2.31
C PHE A 442 -7.88 4.90 3.05
N TYR A 443 -9.01 4.43 2.54
CA TYR A 443 -9.81 3.37 3.17
C TYR A 443 -9.31 1.95 2.90
N GLN A 444 -8.40 1.77 1.92
CA GLN A 444 -7.95 0.46 1.49
C GLN A 444 -6.48 0.49 1.08
N SER A 445 -5.65 -0.18 1.87
CA SER A 445 -4.25 -0.44 1.55
C SER A 445 -4.10 -1.93 1.20
N GLY A 446 -4.30 -2.22 -0.09
CA GLY A 446 -4.45 -3.58 -0.62
C GLY A 446 -3.13 -4.20 -1.04
N GLY A 447 -2.36 -3.54 -1.91
CA GLY A 447 -1.07 -4.04 -2.38
C GLY A 447 -1.10 -5.31 -3.25
N ALA A 448 -2.28 -5.89 -3.49
CA ALA A 448 -2.50 -7.02 -4.38
C ALA A 448 -2.85 -6.54 -5.80
N PHE A 449 -2.49 -7.34 -6.80
CA PHE A 449 -3.08 -7.25 -8.13
C PHE A 449 -4.33 -8.12 -8.15
N GLY A 450 -5.50 -7.53 -8.42
CA GLY A 450 -6.70 -8.27 -8.79
C GLY A 450 -6.69 -8.56 -10.28
N PHE A 451 -6.91 -9.81 -10.68
CA PHE A 451 -6.85 -10.23 -12.09
C PHE A 451 -7.81 -9.42 -12.95
N ARG A 452 -9.09 -9.49 -12.59
CA ARG A 452 -10.18 -8.71 -13.15
C ARG A 452 -9.96 -7.21 -13.02
N ASP A 453 -9.60 -6.76 -11.82
CA ASP A 453 -9.54 -5.34 -11.50
C ASP A 453 -8.47 -4.62 -12.32
N GLN A 454 -7.26 -5.18 -12.36
CA GLN A 454 -6.13 -4.52 -13.00
C GLN A 454 -6.26 -4.55 -14.53
N LEU A 455 -6.85 -5.60 -15.10
CA LEU A 455 -7.20 -5.63 -16.52
C LEU A 455 -8.22 -4.54 -16.89
N GLN A 456 -9.23 -4.30 -16.06
CA GLN A 456 -10.18 -3.19 -16.25
C GLN A 456 -9.50 -1.82 -16.07
N ASP A 457 -8.71 -1.66 -15.00
CA ASP A 457 -8.04 -0.40 -14.67
C ASP A 457 -7.18 0.10 -15.85
N VAL A 458 -6.46 -0.78 -16.54
CA VAL A 458 -5.59 -0.40 -17.67
C VAL A 458 -6.30 -0.15 -18.99
N MET A 459 -7.60 -0.42 -19.10
CA MET A 459 -8.37 -0.07 -20.31
C MET A 459 -8.42 1.45 -20.50
N ALA A 460 -8.47 2.21 -19.40
CA ALA A 460 -8.43 3.68 -19.46
C ALA A 460 -7.09 4.22 -19.99
N LEU A 461 -6.01 3.42 -19.94
CA LEU A 461 -4.66 3.82 -20.33
C LEU A 461 -4.32 3.53 -21.79
N VAL A 462 -5.19 2.84 -22.53
CA VAL A 462 -4.91 2.40 -23.90
C VAL A 462 -4.58 3.57 -24.84
N TYR A 463 -5.16 4.76 -24.58
CA TYR A 463 -4.94 5.96 -25.40
C TYR A 463 -3.71 6.76 -24.99
N SER A 464 -3.39 6.80 -23.69
CA SER A 464 -2.32 7.65 -23.15
C SER A 464 -1.00 6.89 -22.98
N LYS A 465 -1.05 5.65 -22.50
CA LYS A 465 0.10 4.77 -22.27
C LYS A 465 -0.26 3.31 -22.60
N PRO A 466 -0.46 2.98 -23.88
CA PRO A 466 -0.80 1.62 -24.32
C PRO A 466 0.22 0.55 -23.87
N SER A 467 1.48 0.93 -23.65
CA SER A 467 2.49 0.02 -23.11
C SER A 467 2.11 -0.55 -21.75
N LEU A 468 1.48 0.25 -20.86
CA LEU A 468 1.02 -0.23 -19.56
C LEU A 468 -0.12 -1.24 -19.68
N SER A 469 -1.04 -1.03 -20.63
CA SER A 469 -2.10 -2.00 -20.93
C SER A 469 -1.51 -3.31 -21.44
N ARG A 470 -0.51 -3.23 -22.35
CA ARG A 470 0.21 -4.39 -22.88
C ARG A 470 0.91 -5.16 -21.76
N ASP A 471 1.68 -4.49 -20.92
CA ASP A 471 2.41 -5.11 -19.81
C ASP A 471 1.47 -5.79 -18.82
N GLN A 472 0.30 -5.19 -18.56
CA GLN A 472 -0.71 -5.77 -17.68
C GLN A 472 -1.40 -7.00 -18.27
N ILE A 473 -1.62 -7.06 -19.60
CA ILE A 473 -2.09 -8.27 -20.28
C ILE A 473 -1.08 -9.41 -20.08
N LEU A 474 0.21 -9.13 -20.30
CA LEU A 474 1.28 -10.13 -20.11
C LEU A 474 1.38 -10.57 -18.64
N LEU A 475 1.27 -9.63 -17.71
CA LEU A 475 1.28 -9.92 -16.28
C LEU A 475 0.09 -10.81 -15.89
N ALA A 476 -1.13 -10.46 -16.28
CA ALA A 476 -2.31 -11.27 -15.97
C ALA A 476 -2.19 -12.69 -16.56
N ALA A 477 -1.73 -12.82 -17.81
CA ALA A 477 -1.51 -14.14 -18.42
C ALA A 477 -0.51 -15.01 -17.65
N ARG A 478 0.56 -14.43 -17.07
CA ARG A 478 1.51 -15.17 -16.19
C ARG A 478 0.86 -15.71 -14.91
N HIS A 479 -0.32 -15.21 -14.55
CA HIS A 479 -1.11 -15.64 -13.40
C HIS A 479 -2.31 -16.51 -13.79
N GLN A 480 -2.32 -17.06 -15.01
CA GLN A 480 -3.25 -18.10 -15.46
C GLN A 480 -2.68 -19.50 -15.17
N PHE A 481 -3.51 -20.41 -14.66
CA PHE A 481 -3.20 -21.83 -14.49
C PHE A 481 -3.33 -22.60 -15.81
N LYS A 482 -2.61 -23.72 -15.93
CA LYS A 482 -2.66 -24.57 -17.14
C LYS A 482 -4.06 -24.96 -17.58
N GLU A 483 -5.00 -25.11 -16.63
CA GLU A 483 -6.40 -25.48 -16.89
C GLU A 483 -7.28 -24.33 -17.40
N GLY A 484 -6.73 -23.12 -17.53
CA GLY A 484 -7.39 -21.94 -18.11
C GLY A 484 -8.04 -21.00 -17.11
N ASP A 485 -8.22 -21.40 -15.86
CA ASP A 485 -8.58 -20.49 -14.76
C ASP A 485 -7.35 -19.76 -14.21
N VAL A 486 -7.57 -18.81 -13.30
CA VAL A 486 -6.57 -17.80 -12.94
C VAL A 486 -6.47 -17.63 -11.42
N GLN A 487 -5.40 -17.00 -10.95
CA GLN A 487 -5.41 -16.41 -9.62
C GLN A 487 -6.35 -15.20 -9.64
N HIS A 488 -7.33 -15.18 -8.75
CA HIS A 488 -8.27 -14.08 -8.60
C HIS A 488 -7.56 -12.78 -8.18
N TRP A 489 -6.58 -12.91 -7.28
CA TRP A 489 -5.62 -11.85 -6.95
C TRP A 489 -4.31 -12.42 -6.39
N TRP A 490 -3.23 -11.63 -6.41
CA TRP A 490 -1.92 -12.00 -5.85
C TRP A 490 -1.10 -10.81 -5.32
N HIS A 491 -0.15 -11.07 -4.42
CA HIS A 491 0.81 -10.09 -3.89
C HIS A 491 2.21 -10.30 -4.50
N PRO A 492 2.88 -9.23 -5.00
CA PRO A 492 4.32 -9.25 -5.22
C PRO A 492 5.09 -9.23 -3.88
N PRO A 493 6.31 -9.79 -3.84
CA PRO A 493 7.06 -10.34 -4.98
C PRO A 493 6.82 -11.82 -5.27
N THR A 494 6.21 -12.58 -4.34
CA THR A 494 6.14 -14.05 -4.46
C THR A 494 5.00 -14.58 -5.32
N GLY A 495 4.01 -13.75 -5.64
CA GLY A 495 2.80 -14.17 -6.35
C GLY A 495 1.83 -14.96 -5.47
N ARG A 496 1.99 -14.93 -4.13
CA ARG A 496 1.02 -15.52 -3.20
C ARG A 496 -0.34 -14.86 -3.39
N GLY A 497 -1.37 -15.68 -3.55
CA GLY A 497 -2.68 -15.20 -3.97
C GLY A 497 -3.75 -16.25 -3.78
N VAL A 498 -4.95 -15.93 -4.26
CA VAL A 498 -6.12 -16.82 -4.14
C VAL A 498 -6.53 -17.35 -5.51
N ARG A 499 -6.78 -18.65 -5.59
CA ARG A 499 -7.50 -19.29 -6.70
C ARG A 499 -8.96 -19.46 -6.28
N THR A 500 -9.90 -18.97 -7.08
CA THR A 500 -11.36 -19.03 -6.79
C THR A 500 -12.10 -19.76 -7.92
N ARG A 501 -13.44 -19.77 -7.82
CA ARG A 501 -14.36 -20.22 -8.88
C ARG A 501 -15.15 -19.07 -9.50
N PHE A 502 -14.59 -17.86 -9.49
CA PHE A 502 -15.28 -16.70 -10.04
C PHE A 502 -15.29 -16.83 -11.56
N SER A 503 -16.48 -16.84 -12.13
CA SER A 503 -16.69 -17.25 -13.52
C SER A 503 -16.25 -16.17 -14.51
N ASP A 504 -16.29 -14.91 -14.11
CA ASP A 504 -15.98 -13.77 -14.97
C ASP A 504 -14.49 -13.47 -15.10
N ASP A 505 -13.69 -13.89 -14.12
CA ASP A 505 -12.22 -13.84 -14.17
C ASP A 505 -11.67 -14.45 -15.48
N LEU A 506 -12.34 -15.49 -16.02
CA LEU A 506 -11.98 -16.14 -17.27
C LEU A 506 -12.11 -15.24 -18.51
N LEU A 507 -12.93 -14.20 -18.43
CA LEU A 507 -13.34 -13.40 -19.59
C LEU A 507 -12.54 -12.10 -19.71
N TRP A 508 -11.98 -11.60 -18.61
CA TRP A 508 -11.29 -10.30 -18.61
C TRP A 508 -10.03 -10.29 -19.48
N LEU A 509 -9.22 -11.35 -19.47
CA LEU A 509 -8.01 -11.42 -20.30
C LEU A 509 -8.34 -11.38 -21.81
N PRO A 510 -9.21 -12.25 -22.37
CA PRO A 510 -9.58 -12.17 -23.78
C PRO A 510 -10.33 -10.88 -24.14
N PHE A 511 -11.17 -10.35 -23.24
CA PHE A 511 -11.88 -9.09 -23.45
C PHE A 511 -10.92 -7.91 -23.60
N VAL A 512 -10.03 -7.72 -22.62
CA VAL A 512 -9.07 -6.60 -22.62
C VAL A 512 -8.03 -6.74 -23.72
N THR A 513 -7.60 -7.96 -24.04
CA THR A 513 -6.71 -8.20 -25.18
C THR A 513 -7.37 -7.79 -26.51
N SER A 514 -8.63 -8.17 -26.72
CA SER A 514 -9.39 -7.75 -27.92
C SER A 514 -9.56 -6.24 -27.99
N PHE A 515 -9.93 -5.60 -26.88
CA PHE A 515 -10.07 -4.15 -26.78
C PHE A 515 -8.74 -3.45 -27.11
N TYR A 516 -7.64 -3.88 -26.50
CA TYR A 516 -6.31 -3.36 -26.75
C TYR A 516 -5.93 -3.42 -28.23
N ILE A 517 -6.10 -4.59 -28.87
CA ILE A 517 -5.79 -4.76 -30.30
C ILE A 517 -6.68 -3.88 -31.16
N ASN A 518 -7.99 -3.82 -30.87
CA ASN A 518 -8.94 -3.02 -31.65
C ASN A 518 -8.65 -1.52 -31.57
N VAL A 519 -8.09 -1.04 -30.45
CA VAL A 519 -7.73 0.37 -30.28
C VAL A 519 -6.34 0.67 -30.85
N THR A 520 -5.35 -0.18 -30.61
CA THR A 520 -3.93 0.10 -30.94
C THR A 520 -3.49 -0.45 -32.30
N GLY A 521 -4.15 -1.48 -32.81
CA GLY A 521 -3.71 -2.27 -33.95
C GLY A 521 -2.52 -3.20 -33.67
N ASP A 522 -2.04 -3.29 -32.43
CA ASP A 522 -0.89 -4.14 -32.08
C ASP A 522 -1.29 -5.63 -31.98
N LEU A 523 -1.31 -6.32 -33.12
CA LEU A 523 -1.53 -7.76 -33.18
C LEU A 523 -0.38 -8.57 -32.55
N SER A 524 0.82 -7.99 -32.39
CA SER A 524 2.00 -8.71 -31.91
C SER A 524 1.85 -9.19 -30.47
N VAL A 525 0.98 -8.54 -29.68
CA VAL A 525 0.67 -8.97 -28.31
C VAL A 525 0.18 -10.42 -28.25
N LEU A 526 -0.53 -10.89 -29.29
CA LEU A 526 -1.03 -12.26 -29.36
C LEU A 526 0.08 -13.31 -29.48
N ASP A 527 1.26 -12.92 -29.96
CA ASP A 527 2.41 -13.79 -30.19
C ASP A 527 3.39 -13.80 -29.01
N GLU A 528 3.21 -12.93 -28.02
CA GLU A 528 4.03 -12.90 -26.80
C GLU A 528 3.86 -14.19 -26.02
N VAL A 529 4.97 -14.78 -25.59
CA VAL A 529 5.00 -16.09 -24.91
C VAL A 529 5.26 -15.90 -23.42
N VAL A 530 4.36 -16.41 -22.60
CA VAL A 530 4.48 -16.36 -21.13
C VAL A 530 4.15 -17.71 -20.49
N PRO A 531 4.72 -18.03 -19.33
CA PRO A 531 4.42 -19.28 -18.62
C PRO A 531 3.02 -19.30 -18.04
N PHE A 532 2.51 -20.51 -17.81
CA PHE A 532 1.35 -20.76 -16.95
C PHE A 532 1.77 -21.02 -15.50
N LEU A 533 0.81 -21.05 -14.60
CA LEU A 533 0.94 -21.55 -13.23
C LEU A 533 0.48 -23.00 -13.10
N GLU A 534 1.02 -23.69 -12.09
CA GLU A 534 0.68 -25.05 -11.72
C GLU A 534 0.46 -25.16 -10.21
N THR A 535 -0.71 -25.67 -9.83
CA THR A 535 -1.06 -26.04 -8.46
C THR A 535 -2.25 -26.99 -8.50
N SER A 536 -2.56 -27.64 -7.37
CA SER A 536 -3.74 -28.49 -7.24
C SER A 536 -5.02 -27.73 -7.61
N LEU A 537 -5.92 -28.43 -8.31
CA LEU A 537 -7.28 -27.93 -8.51
C LEU A 537 -8.00 -27.82 -7.16
N LEU A 538 -8.88 -26.83 -7.06
CA LEU A 538 -9.82 -26.74 -5.95
C LEU A 538 -10.67 -28.02 -5.88
N GLY A 539 -10.80 -28.60 -4.70
CA GLY A 539 -11.69 -29.74 -4.46
C GLY A 539 -13.16 -29.38 -4.71
N PRO A 540 -14.05 -30.38 -4.77
CA PRO A 540 -15.48 -30.14 -5.01
C PRO A 540 -16.14 -29.20 -3.99
N GLU A 541 -15.71 -29.27 -2.73
CA GLU A 541 -16.22 -28.46 -1.62
C GLU A 541 -15.40 -27.18 -1.37
N ASP A 542 -14.28 -26.99 -2.08
CA ASP A 542 -13.43 -25.82 -1.91
C ASP A 542 -13.97 -24.65 -2.74
N HIS A 543 -14.23 -23.52 -2.07
CA HIS A 543 -14.62 -22.27 -2.73
C HIS A 543 -13.42 -21.44 -3.18
N GLU A 544 -12.36 -21.47 -2.38
CA GLU A 544 -11.13 -20.72 -2.62
C GLU A 544 -9.93 -21.44 -1.99
N SER A 545 -8.73 -21.09 -2.44
CA SER A 545 -7.50 -21.55 -1.82
C SER A 545 -6.44 -20.46 -1.92
N TYR A 546 -5.83 -20.10 -0.79
CA TYR A 546 -4.70 -19.17 -0.72
C TYR A 546 -3.39 -19.95 -0.80
N MET A 547 -2.56 -19.65 -1.79
CA MET A 547 -1.31 -20.37 -2.02
C MET A 547 -0.24 -19.49 -2.65
N GLN A 548 1.01 -19.96 -2.55
CA GLN A 548 2.05 -19.59 -3.49
C GLN A 548 2.01 -20.60 -4.66
N PRO A 549 1.68 -20.17 -5.89
CA PRO A 549 1.66 -21.07 -7.04
C PRO A 549 3.08 -21.43 -7.48
N VAL A 550 3.22 -22.54 -8.21
CA VAL A 550 4.47 -22.88 -8.91
C VAL A 550 4.37 -22.38 -10.35
N VAL A 551 5.42 -21.75 -10.85
CA VAL A 551 5.51 -21.40 -12.28
C VAL A 551 5.72 -22.69 -13.07
N SER A 552 4.82 -22.98 -14.00
CA SER A 552 4.89 -24.19 -14.82
C SER A 552 6.00 -24.09 -15.87
N SER A 553 6.51 -25.24 -16.32
CA SER A 553 7.40 -25.31 -17.49
C SER A 553 6.64 -25.14 -18.81
N GLU A 554 5.31 -25.22 -18.78
CA GLU A 554 4.47 -24.99 -19.94
C GLU A 554 4.39 -23.50 -20.27
N LEU A 555 4.65 -23.17 -21.53
CA LEU A 555 4.58 -21.83 -22.08
C LEU A 555 3.41 -21.76 -23.07
N GLY A 556 2.81 -20.58 -23.18
CA GLY A 556 1.79 -20.30 -24.19
C GLY A 556 1.87 -18.88 -24.70
N THR A 557 1.47 -18.68 -25.95
CA THR A 557 1.22 -17.36 -26.53
C THR A 557 0.03 -16.69 -25.84
N ILE A 558 -0.07 -15.37 -25.81
CA ILE A 558 -1.25 -14.69 -25.26
C ILE A 558 -2.54 -15.13 -25.95
N PHE A 559 -2.49 -15.44 -27.25
CA PHE A 559 -3.60 -16.07 -27.94
C PHE A 559 -4.01 -17.41 -27.29
N GLU A 560 -3.05 -18.28 -26.98
CA GLU A 560 -3.28 -19.56 -26.30
C GLU A 560 -3.85 -19.40 -24.88
N HIS A 561 -3.36 -18.40 -24.12
CA HIS A 561 -3.92 -18.06 -22.81
C HIS A 561 -5.39 -17.63 -22.90
N CYS A 562 -5.70 -16.76 -23.87
CA CYS A 562 -7.06 -16.31 -24.13
C CYS A 562 -8.00 -17.44 -24.54
N ILE A 563 -7.61 -18.30 -25.50
CA ILE A 563 -8.48 -19.41 -25.94
C ILE A 563 -8.72 -20.44 -24.83
N ARG A 564 -7.77 -20.68 -23.92
CA ARG A 564 -7.98 -21.60 -22.78
C ARG A 564 -9.02 -21.06 -21.82
N ALA A 565 -8.96 -19.76 -21.52
CA ALA A 565 -9.95 -19.10 -20.68
C ALA A 565 -11.34 -19.15 -21.34
N LEU A 566 -11.41 -18.83 -22.64
CA LEU A 566 -12.65 -18.88 -23.42
C LEU A 566 -13.23 -20.29 -23.51
N ASP A 567 -12.43 -21.29 -23.87
CA ASP A 567 -12.88 -22.68 -23.98
C ASP A 567 -13.40 -23.21 -22.64
N ARG A 568 -12.80 -22.79 -21.52
CA ARG A 568 -13.29 -23.11 -20.17
C ARG A 568 -14.61 -22.42 -19.82
N SER A 569 -14.83 -21.20 -20.31
CA SER A 569 -16.02 -20.40 -20.01
C SER A 569 -17.32 -20.85 -20.71
N LEU A 570 -17.26 -21.79 -21.66
CA LEU A 570 -18.43 -22.21 -22.46
C LEU A 570 -19.41 -23.14 -21.72
N ALA A 571 -19.12 -23.50 -20.46
CA ALA A 571 -19.99 -24.36 -19.67
C ALA A 571 -21.27 -23.60 -19.25
N VAL A 572 -22.42 -24.24 -19.45
CA VAL A 572 -23.74 -23.67 -19.15
C VAL A 572 -24.53 -24.55 -18.20
N GLY A 573 -25.44 -23.92 -17.45
CA GLY A 573 -26.39 -24.60 -16.57
C GLY A 573 -27.68 -25.01 -17.29
N PRO A 574 -28.73 -25.37 -16.52
CA PRO A 574 -29.99 -25.91 -17.04
C PRO A 574 -30.74 -24.98 -17.99
N HIS A 575 -30.56 -23.66 -17.86
CA HIS A 575 -31.21 -22.66 -18.71
C HIS A 575 -30.34 -22.27 -19.92
N GLY A 576 -29.20 -22.92 -20.13
CA GLY A 576 -28.26 -22.54 -21.19
C GLY A 576 -27.51 -21.25 -20.90
N LEU A 577 -27.48 -20.80 -19.65
CA LEU A 577 -26.77 -19.62 -19.18
C LEU A 577 -25.44 -20.03 -18.52
N PRO A 578 -24.39 -19.17 -18.50
CA PRO A 578 -23.11 -19.53 -17.90
C PRO A 578 -23.23 -19.81 -16.40
N LEU A 579 -22.52 -20.84 -15.95
CA LEU A 579 -22.44 -21.15 -14.52
C LEU A 579 -21.74 -20.02 -13.77
N MET A 580 -22.35 -19.55 -12.68
CA MET A 580 -21.81 -18.47 -11.87
C MET A 580 -20.65 -18.93 -10.98
N GLY A 581 -20.66 -20.20 -10.55
CA GLY A 581 -19.64 -20.74 -9.66
C GLY A 581 -19.61 -20.01 -8.32
N GLY A 582 -18.41 -19.68 -7.83
CA GLY A 582 -18.21 -19.01 -6.55
C GLY A 582 -18.57 -17.52 -6.53
N GLY A 583 -18.84 -16.93 -7.70
CA GLY A 583 -19.11 -15.51 -7.87
C GLY A 583 -18.95 -15.07 -9.33
N ASP A 584 -19.38 -13.85 -9.61
CA ASP A 584 -19.04 -13.12 -10.84
C ASP A 584 -18.49 -11.74 -10.43
N TRP A 585 -18.63 -10.69 -11.26
CA TRP A 585 -18.11 -9.36 -10.95
C TRP A 585 -18.60 -8.78 -9.61
N ASN A 586 -19.78 -9.21 -9.14
CA ASN A 586 -20.22 -8.89 -7.78
C ASN A 586 -19.74 -9.96 -6.78
N ASP A 587 -18.59 -9.71 -6.17
CA ASP A 587 -17.97 -10.61 -5.17
C ASP A 587 -18.91 -10.95 -3.99
N GLY A 588 -19.87 -10.07 -3.66
CA GLY A 588 -20.84 -10.28 -2.59
C GLY A 588 -21.92 -11.32 -2.90
N MET A 589 -22.08 -11.72 -4.16
CA MET A 589 -23.06 -12.71 -4.62
C MET A 589 -22.53 -14.16 -4.58
N ASN A 590 -21.66 -14.46 -3.60
CA ASN A 590 -20.91 -15.72 -3.51
C ASN A 590 -21.72 -16.97 -3.14
N ARG A 591 -23.03 -16.82 -2.88
CA ARG A 591 -23.93 -17.95 -2.53
C ARG A 591 -24.87 -18.37 -3.65
N ILE A 592 -24.82 -17.72 -4.80
CA ILE A 592 -25.77 -17.99 -5.89
C ILE A 592 -25.49 -19.34 -6.55
N GLY A 593 -24.22 -19.60 -6.89
CA GLY A 593 -23.78 -20.81 -7.60
C GLY A 593 -22.78 -21.65 -6.82
N HIS A 594 -22.76 -21.55 -5.49
CA HIS A 594 -21.72 -22.16 -4.67
C HIS A 594 -21.74 -23.70 -4.72
N GLN A 595 -22.87 -24.30 -5.12
CA GLN A 595 -23.00 -25.75 -5.37
C GLN A 595 -22.75 -26.13 -6.83
N GLY A 596 -22.31 -25.19 -7.65
CA GLY A 596 -21.91 -25.39 -9.05
C GLY A 596 -23.06 -25.49 -10.04
N LYS A 597 -24.28 -25.06 -9.68
CA LYS A 597 -25.47 -25.10 -10.54
C LYS A 597 -26.06 -23.73 -10.85
N GLY A 598 -25.83 -22.74 -9.98
CA GLY A 598 -26.32 -21.38 -10.20
C GLY A 598 -25.72 -20.76 -11.46
N GLU A 599 -26.51 -19.91 -12.12
CA GLU A 599 -26.20 -19.32 -13.43
C GLU A 599 -26.20 -17.80 -13.36
N SER A 600 -25.31 -17.13 -14.10
CA SER A 600 -25.24 -15.67 -14.18
C SER A 600 -25.67 -15.15 -15.55
N VAL A 601 -26.72 -14.34 -15.58
CA VAL A 601 -27.20 -13.67 -16.80
C VAL A 601 -26.21 -12.59 -17.24
N TRP A 602 -25.59 -11.90 -16.28
CA TRP A 602 -24.57 -10.89 -16.58
C TRP A 602 -23.34 -11.51 -17.26
N VAL A 603 -22.82 -12.63 -16.74
CA VAL A 603 -21.71 -13.34 -17.39
C VAL A 603 -22.10 -13.80 -18.80
N GLY A 604 -23.38 -14.13 -19.04
CA GLY A 604 -23.87 -14.45 -20.39
C GLY A 604 -23.71 -13.30 -21.37
N TRP A 605 -24.14 -12.08 -21.01
CA TRP A 605 -23.93 -10.90 -21.87
C TRP A 605 -22.44 -10.58 -22.04
N PHE A 606 -21.67 -10.66 -20.96
CA PHE A 606 -20.23 -10.40 -21.00
C PHE A 606 -19.47 -11.42 -21.90
N LEU A 607 -19.81 -12.71 -21.80
CA LEU A 607 -19.26 -13.77 -22.63
C LEU A 607 -19.64 -13.57 -24.10
N HIS A 608 -20.90 -13.24 -24.38
CA HIS A 608 -21.35 -12.95 -25.75
C HIS A 608 -20.53 -11.81 -26.38
N ASN A 609 -20.37 -10.70 -25.66
CA ASN A 609 -19.55 -9.58 -26.12
C ASN A 609 -18.08 -9.98 -26.34
N THR A 610 -17.50 -10.72 -25.40
CA THR A 610 -16.11 -11.18 -25.47
C THR A 610 -15.86 -12.09 -26.67
N LEU A 611 -16.71 -13.10 -26.88
CA LEU A 611 -16.61 -14.00 -28.04
C LEU A 611 -16.80 -13.28 -29.37
N SER A 612 -17.69 -12.29 -29.41
CA SER A 612 -17.95 -11.49 -30.62
C SER A 612 -16.70 -10.75 -31.06
N ASN A 613 -15.99 -10.14 -30.11
CA ASN A 613 -14.76 -9.40 -30.39
C ASN A 613 -13.53 -10.30 -30.60
N PHE A 614 -13.47 -11.47 -29.95
CA PHE A 614 -12.29 -12.33 -30.03
C PHE A 614 -12.32 -13.31 -31.22
N SER A 615 -13.50 -13.78 -31.63
CA SER A 615 -13.62 -14.79 -32.70
C SER A 615 -12.96 -14.43 -34.04
N PRO A 616 -12.91 -13.16 -34.50
CA PRO A 616 -12.18 -12.80 -35.72
C PRO A 616 -10.68 -13.09 -35.64
N PHE A 617 -10.07 -13.06 -34.46
CA PHE A 617 -8.66 -13.40 -34.28
C PHE A 617 -8.40 -14.90 -34.45
N CYS A 618 -9.38 -15.77 -34.17
CA CYS A 618 -9.29 -17.19 -34.48
C CYS A 618 -9.20 -17.41 -36.00
N ASP A 619 -10.04 -16.72 -36.77
CA ASP A 619 -10.04 -16.84 -38.23
C ASP A 619 -8.71 -16.36 -38.84
N GLN A 620 -8.17 -15.24 -38.35
CA GLN A 620 -6.88 -14.69 -38.79
C GLN A 620 -5.69 -15.61 -38.48
N ARG A 621 -5.81 -16.49 -37.49
CA ARG A 621 -4.74 -17.39 -37.03
C ARG A 621 -4.94 -18.84 -37.49
N ASN A 622 -5.73 -19.06 -38.53
CA ASN A 622 -6.04 -20.39 -39.09
C ASN A 622 -6.75 -21.34 -38.10
N GLU A 623 -7.47 -20.78 -37.13
CA GLU A 623 -8.26 -21.50 -36.10
C GLU A 623 -9.77 -21.37 -36.37
N ALA A 624 -10.16 -21.39 -37.66
CA ALA A 624 -11.53 -21.14 -38.11
C ALA A 624 -12.57 -22.07 -37.46
N ALA A 625 -12.22 -23.34 -37.20
CA ALA A 625 -13.10 -24.27 -36.49
C ALA A 625 -13.45 -23.80 -35.06
N ARG A 626 -12.50 -23.18 -34.36
CA ARG A 626 -12.73 -22.59 -33.04
C ARG A 626 -13.55 -21.31 -33.17
N GLY A 627 -13.28 -20.47 -34.18
CA GLY A 627 -14.11 -19.30 -34.52
C GLY A 627 -15.58 -19.68 -34.73
N ASP A 628 -15.85 -20.74 -35.50
CA ASP A 628 -17.19 -21.25 -35.76
C ASP A 628 -17.87 -21.84 -34.51
N LYS A 629 -17.10 -22.54 -33.66
CA LYS A 629 -17.57 -23.01 -32.34
C LYS A 629 -18.03 -21.82 -31.48
N TYR A 630 -17.25 -20.76 -31.40
CA TYR A 630 -17.59 -19.56 -30.64
C TYR A 630 -18.82 -18.85 -31.20
N ARG A 631 -18.91 -18.69 -32.54
CA ARG A 631 -20.10 -18.13 -33.20
C ARG A 631 -21.37 -18.95 -32.93
N SER A 632 -21.27 -20.27 -32.98
CA SER A 632 -22.41 -21.16 -32.70
C SER A 632 -22.85 -21.09 -31.23
N HIS A 633 -21.88 -21.01 -30.30
CA HIS A 633 -22.17 -20.83 -28.89
C HIS A 633 -22.85 -19.49 -28.61
N MET A 634 -22.35 -18.38 -29.18
CA MET A 634 -22.97 -17.06 -29.06
C MET A 634 -24.43 -17.05 -29.49
N GLN A 635 -24.77 -17.69 -30.61
CA GLN A 635 -26.16 -17.78 -31.08
C GLN A 635 -27.07 -18.52 -30.08
N SER A 636 -26.56 -19.62 -29.52
CA SER A 636 -27.30 -20.42 -28.52
C SER A 636 -27.46 -19.63 -27.20
N LEU A 637 -26.39 -18.97 -26.76
CA LEU A 637 -26.35 -18.15 -25.55
C LEU A 637 -27.27 -16.94 -25.66
N LYS A 638 -27.27 -16.23 -26.81
CA LYS A 638 -28.20 -15.12 -27.05
C LYS A 638 -29.65 -15.59 -26.92
N LYS A 639 -29.99 -16.75 -27.50
CA LYS A 639 -31.34 -17.30 -27.37
C LYS A 639 -31.68 -17.58 -25.89
N ALA A 640 -30.77 -18.18 -25.14
CA ALA A 640 -30.96 -18.44 -23.71
C ALA A 640 -31.12 -17.16 -22.87
N LEU A 641 -30.35 -16.11 -23.17
CA LEU A 641 -30.46 -14.81 -22.51
C LEU A 641 -31.82 -14.15 -22.76
N GLU A 642 -32.33 -14.22 -23.97
CA GLU A 642 -33.65 -13.67 -24.32
C GLU A 642 -34.80 -14.52 -23.75
N GLU A 643 -34.67 -15.85 -23.74
CA GLU A 643 -35.72 -16.77 -23.30
C GLU A 643 -35.78 -16.94 -21.78
N HIS A 644 -34.62 -17.06 -21.14
CA HIS A 644 -34.47 -17.36 -19.71
C HIS A 644 -33.83 -16.22 -18.92
N GLY A 645 -33.11 -15.31 -19.55
CA GLY A 645 -32.62 -14.10 -18.88
C GLY A 645 -33.67 -12.99 -18.80
N TRP A 646 -34.60 -12.87 -19.74
CA TRP A 646 -35.60 -11.80 -19.73
C TRP A 646 -36.75 -12.07 -18.75
N ASP A 647 -37.08 -11.08 -17.93
CA ASP A 647 -38.12 -11.16 -16.90
C ASP A 647 -39.41 -10.41 -17.24
N GLY A 648 -39.51 -9.85 -18.45
CA GLY A 648 -40.69 -9.14 -18.96
C GLY A 648 -40.41 -7.67 -19.25
N ASP A 649 -39.84 -6.96 -18.26
CA ASP A 649 -39.49 -5.53 -18.35
C ASP A 649 -37.96 -5.27 -18.20
N TRP A 650 -37.21 -6.24 -17.64
CA TRP A 650 -35.75 -6.18 -17.46
C TRP A 650 -35.15 -7.60 -17.46
N TYR A 651 -33.82 -7.71 -17.50
CA TYR A 651 -33.12 -9.00 -17.36
C TYR A 651 -33.01 -9.43 -15.90
N ARG A 652 -33.32 -10.71 -15.61
CA ARG A 652 -32.96 -11.40 -14.38
C ARG A 652 -31.47 -11.24 -14.10
N ARG A 653 -31.09 -11.21 -12.83
CA ARG A 653 -29.69 -11.11 -12.42
C ARG A 653 -28.97 -12.46 -12.54
N ALA A 654 -29.61 -13.52 -12.07
CA ALA A 654 -29.04 -14.84 -11.96
C ALA A 654 -30.12 -15.89 -11.63
N TYR A 655 -29.71 -17.16 -11.59
CA TYR A 655 -30.44 -18.27 -11.00
C TYR A 655 -29.63 -18.89 -9.87
N PHE A 656 -30.26 -19.18 -8.73
CA PHE A 656 -29.65 -19.92 -7.64
C PHE A 656 -29.42 -21.40 -8.01
N ASP A 657 -28.61 -22.10 -7.22
CA ASP A 657 -28.35 -23.54 -7.39
C ASP A 657 -29.62 -24.42 -7.42
N ASP A 658 -30.73 -23.97 -6.81
CA ASP A 658 -32.03 -24.65 -6.81
C ASP A 658 -32.95 -24.27 -7.99
N GLY A 659 -32.50 -23.35 -8.86
CA GLY A 659 -33.25 -22.83 -10.01
C GLY A 659 -34.16 -21.65 -9.69
N THR A 660 -34.18 -21.14 -8.47
CA THR A 660 -34.93 -19.93 -8.12
C THR A 660 -34.31 -18.70 -8.82
N PRO A 661 -35.08 -17.83 -9.48
CA PRO A 661 -34.53 -16.63 -10.11
C PRO A 661 -34.17 -15.56 -9.06
N LEU A 662 -33.11 -14.79 -9.35
CA LEU A 662 -32.71 -13.56 -8.65
C LEU A 662 -32.82 -12.37 -9.60
N GLY A 663 -33.15 -11.18 -9.09
CA GLY A 663 -33.34 -10.01 -9.94
C GLY A 663 -34.63 -10.10 -10.75
N SER A 664 -35.67 -10.69 -10.17
CA SER A 664 -36.95 -10.95 -10.83
C SER A 664 -38.13 -10.27 -10.14
N VAL A 665 -39.20 -10.01 -10.90
CA VAL A 665 -40.55 -9.65 -10.45
C VAL A 665 -41.08 -10.61 -9.39
N GLN A 666 -40.60 -11.86 -9.36
CA GLN A 666 -40.96 -12.88 -8.38
C GLN A 666 -40.31 -12.67 -7.01
N ASN A 667 -39.23 -11.89 -6.92
CA ASN A 667 -38.53 -11.66 -5.66
C ASN A 667 -39.21 -10.55 -4.83
N GLU A 668 -39.23 -10.69 -3.50
CA GLU A 668 -39.73 -9.62 -2.63
C GLU A 668 -38.77 -8.42 -2.62
N GLU A 669 -37.47 -8.69 -2.57
CA GLU A 669 -36.35 -7.74 -2.56
C GLU A 669 -35.37 -8.04 -3.70
N CYS A 670 -34.42 -7.13 -3.97
CA CYS A 670 -33.42 -7.30 -5.03
C CYS A 670 -34.04 -7.67 -6.39
N ARG A 671 -35.17 -7.01 -6.74
CA ARG A 671 -35.96 -7.31 -7.95
C ARG A 671 -35.30 -6.96 -9.25
N ILE A 672 -34.34 -6.04 -9.23
CA ILE A 672 -33.60 -5.60 -10.41
C ILE A 672 -32.17 -5.27 -9.98
N ASP A 673 -31.22 -5.63 -10.83
CA ASP A 673 -29.80 -5.33 -10.64
C ASP A 673 -29.29 -4.61 -11.88
N SER A 674 -28.53 -3.53 -11.70
CA SER A 674 -28.12 -2.64 -12.79
C SER A 674 -27.08 -3.26 -13.72
N ILE A 675 -26.23 -4.18 -13.24
CA ILE A 675 -25.05 -4.61 -14.02
C ILE A 675 -25.48 -5.39 -15.26
N VAL A 676 -26.44 -6.31 -15.09
CA VAL A 676 -26.96 -7.13 -16.18
C VAL A 676 -27.76 -6.29 -17.19
N GLN A 677 -28.42 -5.21 -16.75
CA GLN A 677 -29.14 -4.34 -17.68
C GLN A 677 -28.17 -3.55 -18.56
N SER A 678 -27.14 -2.95 -17.95
CA SER A 678 -26.13 -2.19 -18.70
C SER A 678 -25.44 -3.07 -19.73
N TRP A 679 -25.05 -4.29 -19.35
CA TRP A 679 -24.40 -5.24 -20.26
C TRP A 679 -25.35 -5.90 -21.26
N GLY A 680 -26.66 -5.94 -20.99
CA GLY A 680 -27.64 -6.34 -21.99
C GLY A 680 -27.84 -5.29 -23.11
N VAL A 681 -27.41 -4.04 -22.87
CA VAL A 681 -27.47 -2.94 -23.85
C VAL A 681 -26.15 -2.75 -24.60
N ILE A 682 -25.02 -2.92 -23.91
CA ILE A 682 -23.65 -2.90 -24.48
C ILE A 682 -23.47 -4.08 -25.43
#